data_AF-A0A3D1DFU2-F1
#
_entry.id   AF-A0A3D1DFU2-F1
#
_cell.length_a   1.000
_cell.length_b   1.000
_cell.length_c   1.000
_cell.angle_alpha   90.00
_cell.angle_beta   90.00
_cell.angle_gamma   90.00
#
_symmetry.space_group_name_H-M   'P 1'
#
loop_
_entity.id
_entity.type
_entity.pdbx_description
1 polymer ?
#
loop_
_entity_poly.entity_id
_entity_poly.type
_entity_poly.pdbx_seq_one_letter_code
_entity_poly.pdbx_strand_id
1 'polypeptide(L)'
;MKTATGRESTSTDRLVRQVGHFTILALWILSGVSPSPVAAEPADGRPLDVRTFGARGDGVADDTAAVHAGIAAAANSGRTLLIPKGTYLVGKPIRVTAHGLKIVGAGAQHTVLKATAEMDRLLYLRGTGMVISRLTLDANKKATYGIHAFHLNEQDSRLEFLRVHGARSHGIFLDHSQVFEIANCIAQGNGGDGFYITDCNGTRISVCRSMANRGRGFCVTHTDLSGGCWLLDCDAELNGREGLVVSDMAGTPVVVERMWIETNNKPVSLGPNIYDAVRIASRNVMLTKSRISTRGKMSARPKFAIHLASETRLGIEPKSMNFQVGETVKGSRSGATGVVSLAQADPLFGDEFPIPPPYRPWLALPRKLMLREISGSFQVGETVSGRDSRAASLIRSVARVSAGNCVVADNWVAREDGRAPVDRVKLDPGCTANHIGRNHYMSANGLVGVDFTDDPGSVVSDRSVTTGSGPPTGGRWPRGAFRFNSRPSFLETIILGKDVIRNGDLEQDEGWKRYGTPRAHQRSREQAHGGSHALKVTGSGGAGVRQYLSDTSAGQRFRLNGWLFVPKGTVRLFVFDGKKLQYGTTTTGPTWTRMTMSFSVAEGSTPYIGAQTVGGETVFFLDDVICRPVEKVERSPRLVLGWVCTAAGNPGTWVPVHVHRR
;
A
#
# COMPACT_ATOMS: atom_id res chain seq x y z
N MET A 1 -12.67 -62.73 -31.93
CA MET A 1 -13.69 -63.12 -30.93
C MET A 1 -13.67 -62.08 -29.81
N LYS A 2 -14.84 -61.55 -29.45
CA LYS A 2 -15.07 -60.70 -28.27
C LYS A 2 -14.81 -61.50 -26.99
N THR A 3 -14.24 -60.85 -25.97
CA THR A 3 -14.74 -60.62 -24.58
C THR A 3 -13.53 -60.33 -23.68
N ALA A 4 -13.27 -59.08 -23.28
CA ALA A 4 -13.88 -58.34 -22.17
C ALA A 4 -13.77 -59.06 -20.81
N THR A 5 -12.96 -58.51 -19.89
CA THR A 5 -13.36 -58.10 -18.52
C THR A 5 -12.13 -57.59 -17.76
N GLY A 6 -12.25 -56.39 -17.18
CA GLY A 6 -11.19 -55.73 -16.43
C GLY A 6 -11.30 -55.97 -14.92
N ARG A 7 -10.22 -55.62 -14.20
CA ARG A 7 -10.27 -55.19 -12.79
C ARG A 7 -8.99 -54.42 -12.44
N GLU A 8 -9.16 -53.22 -11.92
CA GLU A 8 -8.09 -52.42 -11.29
C GLU A 8 -7.69 -53.02 -9.94
N SER A 9 -6.40 -52.98 -9.60
CA SER A 9 -5.97 -52.70 -8.23
C SER A 9 -4.52 -52.22 -8.18
N THR A 10 -4.27 -51.37 -7.20
CA THR A 10 -3.11 -50.53 -6.91
C THR A 10 -1.91 -51.25 -6.28
N SER A 11 -0.81 -50.49 -6.28
CA SER A 11 0.34 -50.46 -5.37
C SER A 11 1.36 -51.59 -5.38
N THR A 12 2.61 -51.15 -5.38
CA THR A 12 3.80 -51.83 -4.83
C THR A 12 4.12 -53.17 -5.46
N ASP A 13 4.92 -53.11 -6.53
CA ASP A 13 5.80 -54.23 -6.81
C ASP A 13 7.09 -53.80 -7.53
N ARG A 14 8.20 -54.36 -7.03
CA ARG A 14 9.58 -54.38 -7.57
C ARG A 14 10.53 -53.25 -7.19
N LEU A 15 10.80 -53.22 -5.89
CA LEU A 15 12.17 -53.10 -5.38
C LEU A 15 12.94 -54.41 -5.64
N VAL A 16 14.26 -54.27 -5.85
CA VAL A 16 15.32 -55.29 -5.88
C VAL A 16 15.63 -55.96 -7.23
N ARG A 17 16.58 -55.36 -7.95
CA ARG A 17 17.84 -56.03 -8.35
C ARG A 17 18.99 -55.02 -8.29
N GLN A 18 19.82 -55.15 -7.27
CA GLN A 18 21.14 -54.53 -7.14
C GLN A 18 22.15 -55.17 -8.10
N VAL A 19 23.16 -54.37 -8.50
CA VAL A 19 24.63 -54.62 -8.60
C VAL A 19 25.14 -53.71 -9.73
N GLY A 20 26.09 -52.78 -9.57
CA GLY A 20 26.97 -52.49 -8.43
C GLY A 20 27.89 -51.29 -8.71
N HIS A 21 28.83 -51.11 -7.79
CA HIS A 21 30.00 -50.21 -7.76
C HIS A 21 29.87 -48.93 -6.92
N PHE A 22 30.18 -49.12 -5.63
CA PHE A 22 30.65 -48.11 -4.68
C PHE A 22 32.07 -48.49 -4.23
N THR A 23 32.82 -47.48 -3.77
CA THR A 23 34.20 -47.45 -3.19
C THR A 23 35.33 -47.40 -4.24
N ILE A 24 36.26 -46.43 -4.24
CA ILE A 24 37.13 -45.98 -3.13
C ILE A 24 37.44 -44.46 -3.18
N LEU A 25 37.54 -43.86 -1.99
CA LEU A 25 38.04 -42.53 -1.64
C LEU A 25 39.54 -42.62 -1.27
N ALA A 26 40.32 -41.57 -1.61
CA ALA A 26 41.51 -41.03 -0.91
C ALA A 26 42.87 -40.98 -1.66
N LEU A 27 43.44 -39.76 -1.61
CA LEU A 27 44.83 -39.28 -1.83
C LEU A 27 45.47 -39.38 -3.22
N TRP A 28 45.67 -38.23 -3.86
CA TRP A 28 47.01 -37.66 -4.12
C TRP A 28 46.95 -36.12 -4.05
N ILE A 29 47.68 -35.59 -3.07
CA ILE A 29 48.10 -34.20 -2.92
C ILE A 29 49.45 -34.06 -3.66
N LEU A 30 49.75 -32.84 -4.11
CA LEU A 30 50.99 -32.33 -4.74
C LEU A 30 51.06 -32.31 -6.28
N SER A 31 50.45 -31.28 -6.86
CA SER A 31 51.18 -30.37 -7.76
C SER A 31 50.48 -29.02 -7.81
N GLY A 32 51.06 -28.04 -7.09
CA GLY A 32 50.94 -26.61 -7.37
C GLY A 32 49.54 -26.04 -7.57
N VAL A 33 48.91 -25.67 -6.45
CA VAL A 33 47.92 -24.60 -6.45
C VAL A 33 48.62 -23.35 -6.99
N SER A 34 48.30 -22.94 -8.23
CA SER A 34 48.31 -21.52 -8.53
C SER A 34 46.97 -21.01 -8.01
N PRO A 35 46.91 -20.29 -6.88
CA PRO A 35 45.73 -19.50 -6.64
C PRO A 35 45.67 -18.50 -7.79
N SER A 36 44.60 -18.54 -8.60
CA SER A 36 44.16 -17.30 -9.26
C SER A 36 44.15 -16.24 -8.16
N PRO A 37 44.85 -15.11 -8.33
CA PRO A 37 44.88 -14.13 -7.26
C PRO A 37 43.43 -13.71 -7.03
N VAL A 38 42.87 -14.10 -5.87
CA VAL A 38 41.88 -13.28 -5.21
C VAL A 38 42.55 -11.92 -5.20
N ALA A 39 41.99 -10.98 -5.95
CA ALA A 39 42.52 -9.63 -6.03
C ALA A 39 42.80 -9.19 -4.59
N ALA A 40 44.06 -8.92 -4.30
CA ALA A 40 44.47 -8.48 -2.97
C ALA A 40 43.58 -7.31 -2.58
N GLU A 41 43.00 -7.35 -1.37
CA GLU A 41 42.25 -6.20 -0.85
C GLU A 41 43.13 -4.94 -0.98
N PRO A 42 42.67 -3.88 -1.66
CA PRO A 42 43.36 -2.62 -1.64
C PRO A 42 43.35 -2.07 -0.20
N ALA A 43 44.55 -1.83 0.32
CA ALA A 43 44.91 -1.64 1.73
C ALA A 43 44.31 -0.40 2.46
N ASP A 44 43.19 0.17 2.03
CA ASP A 44 42.52 1.25 2.77
C ASP A 44 40.98 1.14 2.89
N GLY A 45 40.33 0.22 2.17
CA GLY A 45 38.86 0.03 2.21
C GLY A 45 38.03 1.25 1.81
N ARG A 46 38.64 2.34 1.31
CA ARG A 46 37.93 3.59 1.01
C ARG A 46 37.13 3.46 -0.28
N PRO A 47 35.95 4.09 -0.43
CA PRO A 47 35.26 4.18 -1.72
C PRO A 47 36.09 4.92 -2.77
N LEU A 48 35.95 4.52 -4.04
CA LEU A 48 36.47 5.24 -5.19
C LEU A 48 35.51 6.37 -5.56
N ASP A 49 35.95 7.62 -5.53
CA ASP A 49 35.11 8.76 -5.91
C ASP A 49 35.15 8.95 -7.43
N VAL A 50 34.00 8.96 -8.09
CA VAL A 50 33.93 9.12 -9.56
C VAL A 50 34.64 10.38 -10.09
N ARG A 51 34.77 11.42 -9.24
CA ARG A 51 35.47 12.67 -9.59
C ARG A 51 36.97 12.49 -9.79
N THR A 52 37.59 11.48 -9.19
CA THR A 52 39.02 11.18 -9.42
C THR A 52 39.27 10.66 -10.84
N PHE A 53 38.22 10.27 -11.55
CA PHE A 53 38.26 9.83 -12.95
C PHE A 53 37.85 10.95 -13.93
N GLY A 54 37.69 12.19 -13.44
CA GLY A 54 37.40 13.36 -14.26
C GLY A 54 35.92 13.76 -14.34
N ALA A 55 35.03 13.10 -13.59
CA ALA A 55 33.62 13.48 -13.55
C ALA A 55 33.45 14.80 -12.79
N ARG A 56 32.60 15.69 -13.30
CA ARG A 56 32.31 17.00 -12.70
C ARG A 56 31.00 17.01 -11.94
N GLY A 57 29.95 16.37 -12.47
CA GLY A 57 28.62 16.37 -11.84
C GLY A 57 27.98 17.76 -11.75
N ASP A 58 28.37 18.68 -12.62
CA ASP A 58 27.94 20.09 -12.65
C ASP A 58 26.66 20.32 -13.49
N GLY A 59 26.12 19.27 -14.12
CA GLY A 59 24.97 19.35 -15.01
C GLY A 59 25.27 19.98 -16.37
N VAL A 60 26.54 20.16 -16.73
CA VAL A 60 26.99 20.75 -18.00
C VAL A 60 27.98 19.84 -18.73
N ALA A 61 29.00 19.33 -18.03
CA ALA A 61 30.00 18.47 -18.63
C ALA A 61 29.46 17.06 -18.95
N ASP A 62 29.92 16.48 -20.05
CA ASP A 62 29.68 15.07 -20.34
C ASP A 62 30.57 14.19 -19.46
N ASP A 63 29.96 13.54 -18.47
CA ASP A 63 30.62 12.71 -17.47
C ASP A 63 30.72 11.23 -17.90
N THR A 64 30.24 10.88 -19.11
CA THR A 64 30.14 9.49 -19.59
C THR A 64 31.45 8.72 -19.43
N ALA A 65 32.56 9.26 -19.93
CA ALA A 65 33.85 8.58 -19.91
C ALA A 65 34.37 8.35 -18.48
N ALA A 66 34.22 9.35 -17.61
CA ALA A 66 34.65 9.28 -16.22
C ALA A 66 33.82 8.27 -15.41
N VAL A 67 32.50 8.21 -15.63
CA VAL A 67 31.63 7.21 -15.01
C VAL A 67 32.03 5.80 -15.41
N HIS A 68 32.27 5.54 -16.71
CA HIS A 68 32.75 4.24 -17.17
C HIS A 68 34.14 3.87 -16.63
N ALA A 69 35.06 4.83 -16.55
CA ALA A 69 36.38 4.63 -15.96
C ALA A 69 36.29 4.27 -14.47
N GLY A 70 35.43 4.96 -13.72
CA GLY A 70 35.15 4.65 -12.31
C GLY A 70 34.56 3.25 -12.12
N ILE A 71 33.62 2.83 -12.97
CA ILE A 71 33.04 1.49 -12.95
C ILE A 71 34.11 0.43 -13.21
N ALA A 72 34.98 0.65 -14.21
CA ALA A 72 36.06 -0.28 -14.53
C ALA A 72 37.07 -0.40 -13.37
N ALA A 73 37.44 0.73 -12.75
CA ALA A 73 38.36 0.73 -11.61
C ALA A 73 37.76 0.03 -10.37
N ALA A 74 36.47 0.25 -10.10
CA ALA A 74 35.75 -0.42 -9.02
C ALA A 74 35.64 -1.93 -9.26
N ALA A 75 35.36 -2.35 -10.50
CA ALA A 75 35.34 -3.76 -10.87
C ALA A 75 36.71 -4.43 -10.68
N ASN A 76 37.80 -3.77 -11.07
CA ASN A 76 39.16 -4.32 -10.94
C ASN A 76 39.66 -4.39 -9.49
N SER A 77 39.15 -3.52 -8.61
CA SER A 77 39.63 -3.40 -7.23
C SER A 77 38.70 -4.00 -6.18
N GLY A 78 37.47 -4.40 -6.56
CA GLY A 78 36.43 -4.82 -5.63
C GLY A 78 35.89 -3.70 -4.73
N ARG A 79 36.29 -2.45 -4.95
CA ARG A 79 35.89 -1.29 -4.12
C ARG A 79 34.53 -0.76 -4.53
N THR A 80 33.88 -0.06 -3.60
CA THR A 80 32.64 0.68 -3.90
C THR A 80 32.95 1.92 -4.73
N LEU A 81 32.21 2.14 -5.81
CA LEU A 81 32.19 3.41 -6.55
C LEU A 81 31.20 4.38 -5.89
N LEU A 82 31.71 5.49 -5.39
CA LEU A 82 30.92 6.62 -4.89
C LEU A 82 30.65 7.60 -6.04
N ILE A 83 29.37 7.96 -6.21
CA ILE A 83 28.94 9.05 -7.10
C ILE A 83 28.39 10.16 -6.20
N PRO A 84 29.19 11.20 -5.87
CA PRO A 84 28.78 12.26 -4.95
C PRO A 84 27.55 13.04 -5.41
N LYS A 85 27.11 14.00 -4.57
CA LYS A 85 26.04 14.93 -4.93
C LYS A 85 26.43 15.68 -6.20
N GLY A 86 25.52 15.72 -7.18
CA GLY A 86 25.74 16.33 -8.49
C GLY A 86 24.76 15.82 -9.53
N THR A 87 24.74 16.49 -10.69
CA THR A 87 24.05 16.01 -11.90
C THR A 87 25.09 15.63 -12.93
N TYR A 88 25.20 14.35 -13.22
CA TYR A 88 26.18 13.79 -14.14
C TYR A 88 25.49 13.52 -15.48
N LEU A 89 25.90 14.23 -16.52
CA LEU A 89 25.33 14.05 -17.85
C LEU A 89 25.98 12.85 -18.53
N VAL A 90 25.16 11.99 -19.12
CA VAL A 90 25.64 10.80 -19.83
C VAL A 90 25.02 10.70 -21.23
N GLY A 91 25.89 10.66 -22.24
CA GLY A 91 25.52 10.55 -23.65
C GLY A 91 25.41 9.11 -24.15
N LYS A 92 25.79 8.12 -23.35
CA LYS A 92 25.72 6.68 -23.68
C LYS A 92 25.18 5.86 -22.51
N PRO A 93 24.63 4.65 -22.75
CA PRO A 93 24.19 3.76 -21.68
C PRO A 93 25.29 3.46 -20.66
N ILE A 94 24.99 3.62 -19.38
CA ILE A 94 25.86 3.15 -18.30
C ILE A 94 25.67 1.63 -18.17
N ARG A 95 26.71 0.88 -18.53
CA ARG A 95 26.72 -0.58 -18.52
C ARG A 95 27.52 -1.09 -17.34
N VAL A 96 26.87 -1.92 -16.52
CA VAL A 96 27.49 -2.57 -15.37
C VAL A 96 27.32 -4.06 -15.53
N THR A 97 28.39 -4.73 -15.94
CA THR A 97 28.40 -6.17 -16.28
C THR A 97 29.36 -6.99 -15.42
N ALA A 98 30.04 -6.36 -14.47
CA ALA A 98 30.95 -7.00 -13.53
C ALA A 98 30.19 -7.47 -12.28
N HIS A 99 30.62 -8.61 -11.72
CA HIS A 99 30.08 -9.17 -10.49
C HIS A 99 30.61 -8.43 -9.25
N GLY A 100 29.86 -8.47 -8.14
CA GLY A 100 30.29 -7.91 -6.85
C GLY A 100 30.37 -6.38 -6.77
N LEU A 101 29.91 -5.67 -7.81
CA LEU A 101 30.09 -4.21 -7.89
C LEU A 101 29.10 -3.46 -7.00
N LYS A 102 29.60 -2.47 -6.26
CA LYS A 102 28.78 -1.55 -5.47
C LYS A 102 28.90 -0.12 -6.03
N ILE A 103 27.77 0.48 -6.41
CA ILE A 103 27.67 1.88 -6.83
C ILE A 103 26.71 2.60 -5.91
N VAL A 104 27.19 3.64 -5.24
CA VAL A 104 26.43 4.36 -4.20
C VAL A 104 26.43 5.85 -4.49
N GLY A 105 25.24 6.46 -4.53
CA GLY A 105 25.06 7.90 -4.58
C GLY A 105 24.99 8.57 -3.20
N ALA A 106 24.99 9.89 -3.17
CA ALA A 106 24.83 10.68 -1.94
C ALA A 106 23.37 10.75 -1.43
N GLY A 107 22.42 10.12 -2.14
CA GLY A 107 20.98 10.15 -1.86
C GLY A 107 20.17 10.37 -3.14
N ALA A 108 19.00 9.75 -3.25
CA ALA A 108 18.15 9.86 -4.44
C ALA A 108 17.78 11.31 -4.79
N GLN A 109 17.75 12.23 -3.82
CA GLN A 109 17.47 13.65 -4.03
C GLN A 109 18.73 14.49 -4.32
N HIS A 110 19.92 13.88 -4.38
CA HIS A 110 21.21 14.58 -4.39
C HIS A 110 22.14 14.16 -5.52
N THR A 111 22.12 12.89 -5.92
CA THR A 111 22.91 12.37 -7.04
C THR A 111 21.98 12.04 -8.20
N VAL A 112 22.24 12.60 -9.39
CA VAL A 112 21.45 12.38 -10.60
C VAL A 112 22.36 11.92 -11.74
N LEU A 113 22.06 10.77 -12.35
CA LEU A 113 22.58 10.41 -13.67
C LEU A 113 21.52 10.78 -14.71
N LYS A 114 21.88 11.62 -15.69
CA LYS A 114 20.93 12.19 -16.64
C LYS A 114 21.30 11.91 -18.10
N ALA A 115 20.39 11.31 -18.85
CA ALA A 115 20.57 11.05 -20.27
C ALA A 115 20.57 12.35 -21.09
N THR A 116 21.53 12.51 -22.01
CA THR A 116 21.60 13.65 -22.93
C THR A 116 21.35 13.28 -24.40
N ALA A 117 21.50 12.01 -24.77
CA ALA A 117 21.27 11.50 -26.13
C ALA A 117 20.29 10.33 -26.14
N GLU A 118 19.60 10.11 -27.26
CA GLU A 118 18.70 8.96 -27.42
C GLU A 118 19.46 7.64 -27.22
N MET A 119 18.90 6.76 -26.39
CA MET A 119 19.49 5.47 -26.08
C MET A 119 18.42 4.46 -25.70
N ASP A 120 18.74 3.17 -25.76
CA ASP A 120 17.78 2.15 -25.37
C ASP A 120 17.55 2.11 -23.86
N ARG A 121 18.58 2.37 -23.06
CA ARG A 121 18.51 2.25 -21.60
C ARG A 121 19.56 3.14 -20.95
N LEU A 122 19.18 3.83 -19.88
CA LEU A 122 20.11 4.69 -19.15
C LEU A 122 21.09 3.86 -18.31
N LEU A 123 20.57 2.92 -17.52
CA LEU A 123 21.37 1.98 -16.74
C LEU A 123 21.07 0.54 -17.18
N TYR A 124 22.12 -0.21 -17.51
CA TYR A 124 22.06 -1.64 -17.79
C TYR A 124 22.86 -2.41 -16.75
N LEU A 125 22.22 -3.40 -16.12
CA LEU A 125 22.81 -4.24 -15.09
C LEU A 125 22.76 -5.70 -15.51
N ARG A 126 23.89 -6.40 -15.38
CA ARG A 126 23.98 -7.85 -15.55
C ARG A 126 25.09 -8.39 -14.66
N GLY A 127 24.80 -9.40 -13.84
CA GLY A 127 25.80 -9.97 -12.95
C GLY A 127 25.20 -10.42 -11.64
N THR A 128 26.07 -10.65 -10.66
CA THR A 128 25.69 -11.14 -9.33
C THR A 128 26.38 -10.34 -8.24
N GLY A 129 25.86 -10.36 -7.01
CA GLY A 129 26.38 -9.61 -5.86
C GLY A 129 26.47 -8.10 -6.07
N MET A 130 25.60 -7.51 -6.90
CA MET A 130 25.70 -6.09 -7.26
C MET A 130 24.78 -5.22 -6.40
N VAL A 131 25.27 -4.09 -5.89
CA VAL A 131 24.47 -3.14 -5.11
C VAL A 131 24.47 -1.78 -5.77
N ILE A 132 23.32 -1.34 -6.27
CA ILE A 132 23.15 0.02 -6.81
C ILE A 132 22.20 0.78 -5.90
N SER A 133 22.66 1.89 -5.32
CA SER A 133 21.85 2.60 -4.33
C SER A 133 21.95 4.12 -4.33
N ARG A 134 20.91 4.76 -3.79
CA ARG A 134 20.91 6.17 -3.36
C ARG A 134 21.18 7.19 -4.47
N LEU A 135 20.61 7.00 -5.65
CA LEU A 135 20.72 7.95 -6.76
C LEU A 135 19.45 8.01 -7.61
N THR A 136 19.30 9.10 -8.36
CA THR A 136 18.26 9.28 -9.37
C THR A 136 18.79 8.94 -10.76
N LEU A 137 17.98 8.21 -11.52
CA LEU A 137 18.15 7.95 -12.95
C LEU A 137 17.12 8.81 -13.70
N ASP A 138 17.57 9.93 -14.25
CA ASP A 138 16.77 10.79 -15.12
C ASP A 138 16.98 10.39 -16.58
N ALA A 139 16.07 9.57 -17.10
CA ALA A 139 16.09 9.14 -18.49
C ALA A 139 15.75 10.28 -19.47
N ASN A 140 15.30 11.45 -18.99
CA ASN A 140 15.15 12.70 -19.74
C ASN A 140 14.38 12.59 -21.06
N LYS A 141 13.45 11.63 -21.17
CA LYS A 141 12.74 11.24 -22.40
C LYS A 141 13.66 10.84 -23.55
N LYS A 142 14.92 10.53 -23.26
CA LYS A 142 15.96 10.12 -24.20
C LYS A 142 16.22 8.61 -24.13
N ALA A 143 16.22 8.04 -22.93
CA ALA A 143 16.36 6.61 -22.77
C ALA A 143 15.00 5.89 -22.92
N THR A 144 14.96 4.78 -23.68
CA THR A 144 13.76 3.93 -23.76
C THR A 144 13.42 3.35 -22.38
N TYR A 145 14.41 2.82 -21.67
CA TYR A 145 14.27 2.31 -20.30
C TYR A 145 15.11 3.13 -19.32
N GLY A 146 14.63 3.33 -18.09
CA GLY A 146 15.43 3.94 -17.04
C GLY A 146 16.50 2.97 -16.52
N ILE A 147 16.07 1.85 -15.98
CA ILE A 147 16.92 0.71 -15.60
C ILE A 147 16.48 -0.52 -16.38
N HIS A 148 17.45 -1.25 -16.93
CA HIS A 148 17.26 -2.60 -17.44
C HIS A 148 18.18 -3.54 -16.67
N ALA A 149 17.63 -4.35 -15.77
CA ALA A 149 18.34 -5.37 -15.02
C ALA A 149 18.09 -6.74 -15.65
N PHE A 150 19.14 -7.35 -16.19
CA PHE A 150 19.08 -8.60 -16.93
C PHE A 150 20.03 -9.64 -16.33
N HIS A 151 19.52 -10.79 -15.89
CA HIS A 151 20.31 -11.77 -15.11
C HIS A 151 21.01 -11.11 -13.92
N LEU A 152 20.28 -10.27 -13.18
CA LEU A 152 20.74 -9.78 -11.90
C LEU A 152 20.38 -10.82 -10.84
N ASN A 153 21.38 -11.62 -10.44
CA ASN A 153 21.13 -12.80 -9.62
C ASN A 153 21.85 -12.75 -8.27
N GLU A 154 21.50 -13.68 -7.36
CA GLU A 154 22.09 -13.86 -6.02
C GLU A 154 21.50 -12.95 -4.92
N GLN A 155 21.42 -13.47 -3.69
CA GLN A 155 20.79 -12.83 -2.53
C GLN A 155 21.37 -11.46 -2.19
N ASP A 156 22.64 -11.25 -2.52
CA ASP A 156 23.35 -10.00 -2.27
C ASP A 156 23.15 -8.94 -3.36
N SER A 157 22.52 -9.30 -4.49
CA SER A 157 22.16 -8.33 -5.51
C SER A 157 20.97 -7.48 -5.08
N ARG A 158 21.17 -6.17 -5.04
CA ARG A 158 20.21 -5.19 -4.50
C ARG A 158 20.13 -3.93 -5.35
N LEU A 159 18.91 -3.51 -5.66
CA LEU A 159 18.61 -2.15 -6.12
C LEU A 159 17.82 -1.44 -5.02
N GLU A 160 18.39 -0.39 -4.44
CA GLU A 160 17.76 0.25 -3.27
C GLU A 160 17.83 1.76 -3.22
N PHE A 161 16.77 2.39 -2.71
CA PHE A 161 16.70 3.86 -2.59
C PHE A 161 16.95 4.58 -3.92
N LEU A 162 16.44 4.02 -5.02
CA LEU A 162 16.57 4.59 -6.36
C LEU A 162 15.30 5.36 -6.74
N ARG A 163 15.47 6.43 -7.51
CA ARG A 163 14.35 7.13 -8.17
C ARG A 163 14.60 7.11 -9.67
N VAL A 164 13.63 6.60 -10.43
CA VAL A 164 13.74 6.46 -11.89
C VAL A 164 12.60 7.21 -12.54
N HIS A 165 12.93 8.12 -13.45
CA HIS A 165 11.91 8.92 -14.13
C HIS A 165 12.26 9.31 -15.55
N GLY A 166 11.24 9.68 -16.32
CA GLY A 166 11.39 10.23 -17.66
C GLY A 166 11.79 9.19 -18.72
N ALA A 167 11.65 7.89 -18.47
CA ALA A 167 11.88 6.90 -19.51
C ALA A 167 10.81 6.99 -20.60
N ARG A 168 11.16 6.77 -21.88
CA ARG A 168 10.16 6.76 -22.98
C ARG A 168 9.21 5.56 -22.88
N SER A 169 9.69 4.46 -22.32
CA SER A 169 8.93 3.25 -22.01
C SER A 169 8.98 3.00 -20.50
N HIS A 170 9.48 1.84 -20.04
CA HIS A 170 9.45 1.44 -18.64
C HIS A 170 10.47 2.16 -17.77
N GLY A 171 10.10 2.45 -16.52
CA GLY A 171 11.02 2.99 -15.52
C GLY A 171 12.07 1.94 -15.16
N ILE A 172 11.63 0.90 -14.45
CA ILE A 172 12.46 -0.24 -14.04
C ILE A 172 11.99 -1.47 -14.80
N PHE A 173 12.86 -2.00 -15.66
CA PHE A 173 12.66 -3.22 -16.41
C PHE A 173 13.54 -4.33 -15.83
N LEU A 174 12.91 -5.34 -15.24
CA LEU A 174 13.55 -6.54 -14.72
C LEU A 174 13.30 -7.70 -15.68
N ASP A 175 14.38 -8.37 -16.03
CA ASP A 175 14.39 -9.38 -17.07
C ASP A 175 15.27 -10.55 -16.62
N HIS A 176 14.73 -11.77 -16.63
CA HIS A 176 15.47 -13.01 -16.37
C HIS A 176 16.35 -12.98 -15.09
N SER A 177 15.92 -12.27 -14.05
CA SER A 177 16.73 -11.99 -12.86
C SER A 177 16.28 -12.86 -11.67
N GLN A 178 17.22 -13.34 -10.86
CA GLN A 178 16.98 -14.45 -9.93
C GLN A 178 17.47 -14.23 -8.50
N VAL A 179 16.61 -14.40 -7.50
CA VAL A 179 16.97 -14.39 -6.08
C VAL A 179 17.60 -13.05 -5.65
N PHE A 180 17.05 -11.93 -6.14
CA PHE A 180 17.57 -10.58 -5.85
C PHE A 180 16.48 -9.68 -5.24
N GLU A 181 16.89 -8.57 -4.63
CA GLU A 181 15.98 -7.63 -3.96
C GLU A 181 15.95 -6.26 -4.66
N ILE A 182 14.74 -5.70 -4.77
CA ILE A 182 14.51 -4.28 -5.03
C ILE A 182 13.74 -3.71 -3.86
N ALA A 183 14.32 -2.71 -3.20
CA ALA A 183 13.73 -2.12 -2.00
C ALA A 183 13.69 -0.61 -2.09
N ASN A 184 12.63 0.03 -1.58
CA ASN A 184 12.57 1.49 -1.41
C ASN A 184 12.82 2.27 -2.72
N CYS A 185 12.40 1.73 -3.86
CA CYS A 185 12.61 2.35 -5.16
C CYS A 185 11.33 3.03 -5.67
N ILE A 186 11.49 4.13 -6.40
CA ILE A 186 10.39 4.91 -6.97
C ILE A 186 10.54 4.93 -8.50
N ALA A 187 9.53 4.45 -9.22
CA ALA A 187 9.42 4.60 -10.67
C ALA A 187 8.27 5.57 -11.00
N GLN A 188 8.59 6.73 -11.55
CA GLN A 188 7.58 7.79 -11.72
C GLN A 188 7.68 8.56 -13.04
N GLY A 189 6.54 9.01 -13.57
CA GLY A 189 6.50 9.88 -14.74
C GLY A 189 7.08 9.25 -16.02
N ASN A 190 7.05 7.92 -16.14
CA ASN A 190 7.57 7.20 -17.30
C ASN A 190 6.51 7.03 -18.39
N GLY A 191 6.94 6.84 -19.64
CA GLY A 191 6.06 6.70 -20.80
C GLY A 191 5.35 5.35 -20.91
N GLY A 192 5.88 4.32 -20.27
CA GLY A 192 5.32 2.98 -20.13
C GLY A 192 4.99 2.65 -18.68
N ASP A 193 5.18 1.40 -18.29
CA ASP A 193 4.93 0.93 -16.92
C ASP A 193 6.04 1.39 -15.94
N GLY A 194 5.70 1.61 -14.67
CA GLY A 194 6.72 1.97 -13.67
C GLY A 194 7.68 0.82 -13.41
N PHE A 195 7.15 -0.35 -13.05
CA PHE A 195 7.89 -1.60 -12.93
C PHE A 195 7.36 -2.61 -13.94
N TYR A 196 8.25 -3.08 -14.81
CA TYR A 196 7.97 -4.15 -15.75
C TYR A 196 8.87 -5.33 -15.41
N ILE A 197 8.27 -6.46 -15.08
CA ILE A 197 8.93 -7.61 -14.45
C ILE A 197 8.63 -8.82 -15.31
N THR A 198 9.64 -9.36 -15.98
CA THR A 198 9.52 -10.58 -16.79
C THR A 198 10.63 -11.55 -16.45
N ASP A 199 10.30 -12.82 -16.49
CA ASP A 199 11.19 -13.97 -16.29
C ASP A 199 12.00 -13.94 -15.00
N CYS A 200 11.47 -13.24 -14.00
CA CYS A 200 12.10 -13.09 -12.71
C CYS A 200 11.74 -14.23 -11.76
N ASN A 201 12.72 -14.69 -11.00
CA ASN A 201 12.60 -15.83 -10.10
C ASN A 201 13.11 -15.48 -8.72
N GLY A 202 12.46 -15.86 -7.61
CA GLY A 202 13.02 -15.56 -6.29
C GLY A 202 13.08 -14.04 -6.00
N THR A 203 12.50 -13.20 -6.86
CA THR A 203 12.70 -11.75 -6.83
C THR A 203 11.75 -11.11 -5.85
N ARG A 204 12.31 -10.35 -4.91
CA ARG A 204 11.56 -9.63 -3.89
C ARG A 204 11.55 -8.14 -4.20
N ILE A 205 10.36 -7.58 -4.39
CA ILE A 205 10.14 -6.16 -4.62
C ILE A 205 9.39 -5.63 -3.41
N SER A 206 10.05 -4.82 -2.59
CA SER A 206 9.56 -4.38 -1.30
C SER A 206 9.54 -2.86 -1.18
N VAL A 207 8.51 -2.30 -0.55
CA VAL A 207 8.46 -0.85 -0.22
C VAL A 207 8.68 0.05 -1.45
N CYS A 208 8.28 -0.44 -2.63
CA CYS A 208 8.50 0.25 -3.90
C CYS A 208 7.25 1.03 -4.30
N ARG A 209 7.44 2.18 -4.95
CA ARG A 209 6.34 3.03 -5.41
C ARG A 209 6.37 3.24 -6.92
N SER A 210 5.24 2.99 -7.56
CA SER A 210 4.99 3.28 -8.96
C SER A 210 3.92 4.36 -9.11
N MET A 211 4.31 5.54 -9.62
CA MET A 211 3.41 6.70 -9.61
C MET A 211 3.42 7.52 -10.91
N ALA A 212 2.25 7.96 -11.35
CA ALA A 212 2.09 8.91 -12.45
C ALA A 212 2.77 8.46 -13.76
N ASN A 213 2.91 7.14 -13.97
CA ASN A 213 3.39 6.58 -15.23
C ASN A 213 2.26 6.58 -16.26
N ARG A 214 2.57 6.76 -17.55
CA ARG A 214 1.54 6.71 -18.62
C ARG A 214 0.99 5.29 -18.84
N GLY A 215 1.77 4.27 -18.48
CA GLY A 215 1.37 2.87 -18.47
C GLY A 215 0.77 2.44 -17.13
N ARG A 216 1.14 1.24 -16.69
CA ARG A 216 0.68 0.58 -15.46
C ARG A 216 1.61 0.86 -14.30
N GLY A 217 1.14 0.55 -13.09
CA GLY A 217 1.95 0.59 -11.88
C GLY A 217 3.04 -0.49 -11.92
N PHE A 218 2.62 -1.73 -11.68
CA PHE A 218 3.44 -2.93 -11.72
C PHE A 218 2.86 -3.91 -12.74
N CYS A 219 3.71 -4.39 -13.65
CA CYS A 219 3.36 -5.39 -14.63
C CYS A 219 4.28 -6.60 -14.45
N VAL A 220 3.70 -7.73 -14.02
CA VAL A 220 4.39 -9.01 -13.91
C VAL A 220 3.95 -9.90 -15.06
N THR A 221 4.90 -10.28 -15.90
CA THR A 221 4.71 -11.20 -17.02
C THR A 221 5.62 -12.40 -16.86
N HIS A 222 5.21 -13.54 -17.42
CA HIS A 222 6.04 -14.72 -17.72
C HIS A 222 7.17 -15.00 -16.73
N THR A 223 7.01 -15.92 -15.78
CA THR A 223 8.15 -16.39 -14.99
C THR A 223 8.15 -17.90 -14.97
N ASP A 224 8.78 -18.51 -15.96
CA ASP A 224 8.79 -19.97 -16.08
C ASP A 224 9.90 -20.61 -15.21
N LEU A 225 10.50 -19.81 -14.32
CA LEU A 225 11.65 -20.17 -13.48
C LEU A 225 11.22 -20.43 -12.03
N SER A 226 11.73 -21.52 -11.45
CA SER A 226 11.32 -22.05 -10.14
C SER A 226 11.61 -21.10 -8.96
N GLY A 227 10.57 -20.48 -8.39
CA GLY A 227 10.66 -19.68 -7.16
C GLY A 227 9.63 -18.57 -7.08
N GLY A 228 9.25 -17.93 -8.18
CA GLY A 228 8.15 -16.94 -8.19
C GLY A 228 8.58 -15.49 -7.96
N CYS A 229 7.63 -14.60 -7.70
CA CYS A 229 7.85 -13.16 -7.54
C CYS A 229 7.01 -12.57 -6.41
N TRP A 230 7.61 -11.72 -5.57
CA TRP A 230 6.96 -11.15 -4.38
C TRP A 230 6.91 -9.63 -4.47
N LEU A 231 5.71 -9.08 -4.41
CA LEU A 231 5.44 -7.64 -4.31
C LEU A 231 4.87 -7.37 -2.91
N LEU A 232 5.63 -6.68 -2.08
CA LEU A 232 5.35 -6.56 -0.65
C LEU A 232 5.41 -5.11 -0.22
N ASP A 233 4.35 -4.63 0.41
CA ASP A 233 4.30 -3.25 0.92
C ASP A 233 4.55 -2.21 -0.19
N CYS A 234 4.12 -2.50 -1.42
CA CYS A 234 4.30 -1.63 -2.58
C CYS A 234 3.10 -0.71 -2.83
N ASP A 235 3.35 0.44 -3.47
CA ASP A 235 2.34 1.44 -3.80
C ASP A 235 2.23 1.61 -5.33
N ALA A 236 1.03 1.52 -5.88
CA ALA A 236 0.72 1.88 -7.26
C ALA A 236 -0.35 2.98 -7.27
N GLU A 237 0.00 4.18 -7.73
CA GLU A 237 -0.88 5.35 -7.65
C GLU A 237 -0.84 6.21 -8.91
N LEU A 238 -1.98 6.79 -9.30
CA LEU A 238 -2.06 7.76 -10.40
C LEU A 238 -1.49 7.28 -11.75
N ASN A 239 -1.33 5.97 -11.94
CA ASN A 239 -0.83 5.44 -13.20
C ASN A 239 -1.93 5.52 -14.27
N GLY A 240 -1.55 5.69 -15.53
CA GLY A 240 -2.46 5.90 -16.65
C GLY A 240 -3.36 4.69 -16.96
N ARG A 241 -2.99 3.50 -16.48
CA ARG A 241 -3.68 2.21 -16.67
C ARG A 241 -3.85 1.48 -15.33
N GLU A 242 -3.94 0.15 -15.33
CA GLU A 242 -4.04 -0.66 -14.10
C GLU A 242 -2.88 -0.38 -13.13
N GLY A 243 -3.14 -0.46 -11.83
CA GLY A 243 -2.09 -0.37 -10.82
C GLY A 243 -1.26 -1.65 -10.74
N LEU A 244 -1.91 -2.80 -10.93
CA LEU A 244 -1.25 -4.11 -10.98
C LEU A 244 -1.81 -4.96 -12.12
N VAL A 245 -0.91 -5.52 -12.92
CA VAL A 245 -1.20 -6.60 -13.87
C VAL A 245 -0.30 -7.78 -13.58
N VAL A 246 -0.90 -8.96 -13.48
CA VAL A 246 -0.18 -10.25 -13.46
C VAL A 246 -0.70 -11.09 -14.63
N SER A 247 0.17 -11.44 -15.56
CA SER A 247 -0.21 -12.17 -16.78
C SER A 247 0.82 -13.21 -17.21
N ASP A 248 0.39 -14.20 -17.97
CA ASP A 248 1.28 -15.10 -18.74
C ASP A 248 2.19 -16.01 -17.89
N MET A 249 1.78 -16.44 -16.68
CA MET A 249 2.62 -17.30 -15.82
C MET A 249 2.28 -18.79 -15.93
N ALA A 250 3.29 -19.62 -16.18
CA ALA A 250 3.09 -21.05 -16.37
C ALA A 250 2.93 -21.87 -15.08
N GLY A 251 3.16 -21.32 -13.89
CA GLY A 251 2.91 -22.06 -12.64
C GLY A 251 3.68 -21.61 -11.40
N THR A 252 4.54 -20.62 -11.50
CA THR A 252 5.28 -20.05 -10.36
C THR A 252 4.41 -19.02 -9.63
N PRO A 253 4.52 -18.93 -8.30
CA PRO A 253 3.63 -18.07 -7.53
C PRO A 253 3.99 -16.59 -7.69
N VAL A 254 2.97 -15.75 -7.83
CA VAL A 254 3.10 -14.30 -7.59
C VAL A 254 2.42 -13.99 -6.29
N VAL A 255 3.18 -13.49 -5.33
CA VAL A 255 2.68 -13.10 -4.01
C VAL A 255 2.61 -11.59 -3.94
N VAL A 256 1.40 -11.07 -3.73
CA VAL A 256 1.13 -9.66 -3.51
C VAL A 256 0.54 -9.52 -2.12
N GLU A 257 1.25 -8.85 -1.24
CA GLU A 257 0.82 -8.66 0.14
C GLU A 257 0.95 -7.19 0.55
N ARG A 258 -0.09 -6.65 1.20
CA ARG A 258 -0.10 -5.28 1.73
C ARG A 258 0.21 -4.22 0.67
N MET A 259 -0.27 -4.43 -0.56
CA MET A 259 -0.10 -3.48 -1.63
C MET A 259 -1.15 -2.37 -1.55
N TRP A 260 -0.74 -1.13 -1.77
CA TRP A 260 -1.64 0.01 -1.92
C TRP A 260 -1.86 0.30 -3.40
N ILE A 261 -3.09 0.10 -3.89
CA ILE A 261 -3.46 0.28 -5.28
C ILE A 261 -4.62 1.26 -5.32
N GLU A 262 -4.32 2.52 -5.62
CA GLU A 262 -5.31 3.60 -5.51
C GLU A 262 -5.19 4.57 -6.68
N THR A 263 -6.31 5.20 -7.06
CA THR A 263 -6.36 6.30 -8.06
C THR A 263 -5.70 6.01 -9.41
N ASN A 264 -5.46 4.72 -9.72
CA ASN A 264 -5.00 4.28 -11.02
C ASN A 264 -6.11 4.38 -12.05
N ASN A 265 -5.71 4.45 -13.31
CA ASN A 265 -6.38 5.10 -14.42
C ASN A 265 -6.18 6.62 -14.44
N LYS A 266 -5.84 7.12 -15.64
CA LYS A 266 -5.81 8.56 -15.90
C LYS A 266 -7.19 9.22 -15.71
N PRO A 267 -7.23 10.50 -15.30
CA PRO A 267 -8.43 11.32 -15.40
C PRO A 267 -9.06 11.25 -16.80
N VAL A 268 -10.39 11.38 -16.88
CA VAL A 268 -11.13 11.34 -18.16
C VAL A 268 -10.61 12.38 -19.16
N SER A 269 -10.10 13.51 -18.67
CA SER A 269 -9.50 14.58 -19.48
C SER A 269 -8.27 14.13 -20.28
N LEU A 270 -7.59 13.06 -19.87
CA LEU A 270 -6.41 12.52 -20.55
C LEU A 270 -6.75 11.30 -21.44
N GLY A 271 -8.03 10.93 -21.57
CA GLY A 271 -8.56 9.87 -22.44
C GLY A 271 -9.46 8.87 -21.71
N PRO A 272 -9.88 7.78 -22.37
CA PRO A 272 -10.85 6.83 -21.81
C PRO A 272 -10.27 6.16 -20.56
N ASN A 273 -10.96 6.34 -19.43
CA ASN A 273 -10.65 5.67 -18.17
C ASN A 273 -11.41 4.33 -18.18
N ILE A 274 -10.75 3.28 -18.68
CA ILE A 274 -11.38 1.97 -18.93
C ILE A 274 -10.76 0.83 -18.15
N TYR A 275 -9.61 0.99 -17.50
CA TYR A 275 -8.87 -0.14 -16.92
C TYR A 275 -9.37 -0.50 -15.52
N ASP A 276 -9.18 -1.77 -15.14
CA ASP A 276 -9.44 -2.26 -13.79
C ASP A 276 -8.33 -1.78 -12.83
N ALA A 277 -8.51 -1.88 -11.51
CA ALA A 277 -7.43 -1.53 -10.57
C ALA A 277 -6.36 -2.63 -10.55
N VAL A 278 -6.80 -3.88 -10.44
CA VAL A 278 -5.98 -5.09 -10.52
C VAL A 278 -6.52 -6.01 -11.61
N ARG A 279 -5.61 -6.54 -12.44
CA ARG A 279 -5.92 -7.54 -13.45
C ARG A 279 -5.01 -8.76 -13.30
N ILE A 280 -5.61 -9.94 -13.28
CA ILE A 280 -4.89 -11.22 -13.21
C ILE A 280 -5.37 -12.09 -14.37
N ALA A 281 -4.48 -12.37 -15.31
CA ALA A 281 -4.66 -13.32 -16.40
C ALA A 281 -3.53 -14.35 -16.30
N SER A 282 -3.49 -15.06 -15.16
CA SER A 282 -2.33 -15.85 -14.77
C SER A 282 -2.66 -16.90 -13.69
N ARG A 283 -1.87 -17.96 -13.61
CA ARG A 283 -2.02 -19.01 -12.60
C ARG A 283 -1.24 -18.69 -11.33
N ASN A 284 -1.68 -19.24 -10.19
CA ASN A 284 -1.00 -19.24 -8.89
C ASN A 284 -0.68 -17.83 -8.35
N VAL A 285 -1.67 -16.94 -8.30
CA VAL A 285 -1.50 -15.59 -7.74
C VAL A 285 -2.13 -15.51 -6.35
N MET A 286 -1.36 -15.08 -5.36
CA MET A 286 -1.88 -14.72 -4.04
C MET A 286 -1.93 -13.20 -3.91
N LEU A 287 -3.11 -12.64 -3.65
CA LEU A 287 -3.33 -11.22 -3.41
C LEU A 287 -4.06 -11.05 -2.08
N THR A 288 -3.35 -10.57 -1.07
CA THR A 288 -3.89 -10.48 0.29
C THR A 288 -3.53 -9.20 1.01
N LYS A 289 -4.41 -8.80 1.94
CA LYS A 289 -4.20 -7.63 2.83
C LYS A 289 -3.93 -6.33 2.08
N SER A 290 -4.36 -6.23 0.82
CA SER A 290 -4.12 -5.07 -0.03
C SER A 290 -5.29 -4.09 0.02
N ARG A 291 -5.03 -2.80 -0.14
CA ARG A 291 -6.05 -1.78 -0.39
C ARG A 291 -6.16 -1.54 -1.88
N ILE A 292 -7.36 -1.65 -2.43
CA ILE A 292 -7.59 -1.60 -3.86
C ILE A 292 -8.78 -0.68 -4.14
N SER A 293 -8.54 0.41 -4.86
CA SER A 293 -9.58 1.29 -5.36
C SER A 293 -9.49 1.47 -6.87
N THR A 294 -10.65 1.64 -7.50
CA THR A 294 -10.77 1.91 -8.93
C THR A 294 -11.41 3.28 -9.15
N ARG A 295 -10.86 4.03 -10.12
CA ARG A 295 -11.34 5.35 -10.53
C ARG A 295 -12.27 5.26 -11.74
N GLY A 296 -13.34 6.08 -11.77
CA GLY A 296 -13.99 6.52 -13.01
C GLY A 296 -15.49 6.22 -13.17
N LYS A 297 -16.12 6.94 -14.12
CA LYS A 297 -17.57 6.91 -14.40
C LYS A 297 -18.01 5.62 -15.11
N MET A 298 -19.12 5.04 -14.65
CA MET A 298 -19.82 3.91 -15.30
C MET A 298 -20.58 4.39 -16.55
N SER A 299 -19.93 4.54 -17.69
CA SER A 299 -20.67 4.77 -18.96
C SER A 299 -20.31 3.82 -20.10
N ALA A 300 -19.19 3.07 -20.03
CA ALA A 300 -18.76 2.16 -21.11
C ALA A 300 -18.71 0.68 -20.72
N ARG A 301 -18.38 0.35 -19.46
CA ARG A 301 -18.38 -1.03 -18.92
C ARG A 301 -18.31 -1.02 -17.39
N PRO A 302 -18.81 -2.05 -16.68
CA PRO A 302 -18.53 -2.23 -15.27
C PRO A 302 -17.03 -2.44 -15.06
N LYS A 303 -16.44 -1.65 -14.15
CA LYS A 303 -15.05 -1.80 -13.71
C LYS A 303 -15.00 -2.56 -12.41
N PHE A 304 -14.00 -3.43 -12.30
CA PHE A 304 -13.79 -4.27 -11.13
C PHE A 304 -12.56 -3.81 -10.37
N ALA A 305 -12.61 -3.93 -9.04
CA ALA A 305 -11.43 -3.73 -8.22
C ALA A 305 -10.36 -4.78 -8.56
N ILE A 306 -10.81 -6.04 -8.74
CA ILE A 306 -9.97 -7.16 -9.12
C ILE A 306 -10.67 -7.92 -10.24
N HIS A 307 -9.98 -8.11 -11.36
CA HIS A 307 -10.48 -8.84 -12.51
C HIS A 307 -9.60 -10.06 -12.78
N LEU A 308 -10.16 -11.25 -12.55
CA LEU A 308 -9.61 -12.53 -12.97
C LEU A 308 -10.09 -12.79 -14.40
N ALA A 309 -9.17 -12.68 -15.35
CA ALA A 309 -9.47 -12.57 -16.77
C ALA A 309 -9.00 -13.80 -17.57
N SER A 310 -9.76 -14.12 -18.62
CA SER A 310 -9.36 -15.04 -19.67
C SER A 310 -8.98 -14.25 -20.93
N GLU A 311 -7.77 -14.43 -21.44
CA GLU A 311 -7.23 -13.70 -22.59
C GLU A 311 -6.66 -14.62 -23.67
N THR A 312 -6.54 -14.07 -24.88
CA THR A 312 -5.84 -14.72 -25.99
C THR A 312 -4.48 -14.03 -26.17
N ARG A 313 -3.40 -14.80 -26.03
CA ARG A 313 -2.04 -14.38 -26.34
C ARG A 313 -1.71 -14.77 -27.77
N LEU A 314 -1.27 -13.78 -28.55
CA LEU A 314 -0.69 -13.98 -29.86
C LEU A 314 0.82 -13.77 -29.77
N GLY A 315 1.60 -14.74 -30.24
CA GLY A 315 2.98 -14.47 -30.63
C GLY A 315 2.97 -13.91 -32.04
N ILE A 316 3.50 -12.70 -32.23
CA ILE A 316 3.57 -12.00 -33.53
C ILE A 316 5.04 -11.83 -33.94
N GLU A 317 5.30 -11.48 -35.20
CA GLU A 317 6.68 -11.42 -35.69
C GLU A 317 7.57 -10.42 -34.93
N PRO A 318 8.87 -10.74 -34.72
CA PRO A 318 9.79 -9.90 -33.94
C PRO A 318 9.99 -8.47 -34.45
N LYS A 319 9.82 -8.23 -35.76
CA LYS A 319 9.98 -6.92 -36.42
C LYS A 319 8.65 -6.23 -36.72
N SER A 320 7.57 -6.60 -36.04
CA SER A 320 6.26 -5.99 -36.27
C SER A 320 6.23 -4.49 -35.92
N MET A 321 5.31 -3.76 -36.54
CA MET A 321 4.92 -2.44 -36.03
C MET A 321 4.35 -2.55 -34.60
N ASN A 322 4.36 -1.44 -33.86
CA ASN A 322 3.88 -1.39 -32.49
C ASN A 322 2.35 -1.23 -32.47
N PHE A 323 1.67 -2.22 -31.90
CA PHE A 323 0.24 -2.15 -31.59
C PHE A 323 0.00 -1.21 -30.40
N GLN A 324 -1.10 -0.46 -30.46
CA GLN A 324 -1.54 0.42 -29.39
C GLN A 324 -2.43 -0.34 -28.41
N VAL A 325 -2.07 -0.34 -27.14
CA VAL A 325 -2.95 -0.88 -26.10
C VAL A 325 -4.27 -0.09 -26.08
N GLY A 326 -5.39 -0.81 -26.11
CA GLY A 326 -6.75 -0.30 -26.19
C GLY A 326 -7.36 -0.37 -27.59
N GLU A 327 -6.56 -0.57 -28.65
CA GLU A 327 -7.08 -0.64 -30.01
C GLU A 327 -7.78 -1.99 -30.30
N THR A 328 -8.72 -1.98 -31.23
CA THR A 328 -9.29 -3.22 -31.80
C THR A 328 -8.36 -3.78 -32.87
N VAL A 329 -8.10 -5.08 -32.81
CA VAL A 329 -7.41 -5.84 -33.85
C VAL A 329 -8.34 -6.85 -34.51
N LYS A 330 -8.02 -7.22 -35.76
CA LYS A 330 -8.77 -8.21 -36.55
C LYS A 330 -7.84 -9.22 -37.23
N GLY A 331 -8.22 -10.50 -37.21
CA GLY A 331 -7.57 -11.58 -37.95
C GLY A 331 -8.04 -11.60 -39.41
N SER A 332 -7.10 -11.73 -40.35
CA SER A 332 -7.39 -11.63 -41.79
C SER A 332 -8.20 -12.80 -42.35
N ARG A 333 -8.05 -14.02 -41.81
CA ARG A 333 -8.74 -15.23 -42.30
C ARG A 333 -9.89 -15.63 -41.38
N SER A 334 -9.65 -15.62 -40.07
CA SER A 334 -10.62 -16.00 -39.05
C SER A 334 -11.75 -14.99 -38.89
N GLY A 335 -11.50 -13.72 -39.26
CA GLY A 335 -12.38 -12.61 -38.93
C GLY A 335 -12.46 -12.32 -37.42
N ALA A 336 -11.69 -13.02 -36.59
CA ALA A 336 -11.68 -12.88 -35.15
C ALA A 336 -11.29 -11.45 -34.77
N THR A 337 -11.93 -10.91 -33.75
CA THR A 337 -11.60 -9.59 -33.23
C THR A 337 -11.17 -9.68 -31.77
N GLY A 338 -10.37 -8.70 -31.35
CA GLY A 338 -9.96 -8.55 -29.96
C GLY A 338 -9.49 -7.13 -29.68
N VAL A 339 -9.40 -6.79 -28.41
CA VAL A 339 -8.86 -5.49 -27.95
C VAL A 339 -7.49 -5.73 -27.33
N VAL A 340 -6.48 -4.97 -27.77
CA VAL A 340 -5.11 -5.11 -27.26
C VAL A 340 -5.07 -4.69 -25.79
N SER A 341 -4.74 -5.62 -24.88
CA SER A 341 -4.61 -5.36 -23.44
C SER A 341 -3.14 -5.22 -23.01
N LEU A 342 -2.23 -5.92 -23.69
CA LEU A 342 -0.79 -5.86 -23.48
C LEU A 342 -0.08 -6.07 -24.83
N ALA A 343 0.91 -5.22 -25.11
CA ALA A 343 1.85 -5.42 -26.20
C ALA A 343 3.26 -5.42 -25.60
N GLN A 344 3.98 -6.52 -25.79
CA GLN A 344 5.36 -6.71 -25.37
C GLN A 344 6.24 -6.71 -26.61
N ALA A 345 7.13 -5.73 -26.69
CA ALA A 345 8.30 -5.87 -27.53
C ALA A 345 9.33 -6.67 -26.71
N ASP A 346 9.66 -7.88 -27.12
CA ASP A 346 10.84 -8.53 -26.55
C ASP A 346 12.04 -7.61 -26.79
N PRO A 347 12.94 -7.48 -25.81
CA PRO A 347 14.04 -6.53 -25.91
C PRO A 347 14.81 -6.80 -27.19
N LEU A 348 14.84 -5.80 -28.08
CA LEU A 348 15.79 -5.77 -29.17
C LEU A 348 17.17 -5.75 -28.51
N PHE A 349 17.86 -6.88 -28.56
CA PHE A 349 19.29 -6.91 -28.34
C PHE A 349 19.90 -6.27 -29.59
N GLY A 350 20.34 -5.03 -29.47
CA GLY A 350 21.08 -4.38 -30.56
C GLY A 350 22.31 -5.21 -30.92
N ASP A 351 22.74 -5.10 -32.18
CA ASP A 351 23.86 -5.87 -32.74
C ASP A 351 25.18 -5.69 -31.94
N GLU A 352 25.28 -4.62 -31.14
CA GLU A 352 26.42 -4.30 -30.27
C GLU A 352 26.50 -5.12 -28.96
N PHE A 353 25.52 -5.98 -28.64
CA PHE A 353 25.56 -6.74 -27.38
C PHE A 353 26.12 -8.17 -27.58
N PRO A 354 27.16 -8.57 -26.84
CA PRO A 354 27.74 -9.91 -26.93
C PRO A 354 26.84 -10.92 -26.21
N ILE A 355 25.70 -11.26 -26.82
CA ILE A 355 24.95 -12.45 -26.41
C ILE A 355 25.76 -13.67 -26.88
N PRO A 356 26.15 -14.59 -25.97
CA PRO A 356 26.80 -15.82 -26.37
C PRO A 356 25.90 -16.60 -27.34
N PRO A 357 26.45 -17.22 -28.40
CA PRO A 357 25.70 -17.99 -29.40
C PRO A 357 24.59 -18.92 -28.87
N PRO A 358 24.75 -19.67 -27.76
CA PRO A 358 23.67 -20.54 -27.27
C PRO A 358 22.40 -19.81 -26.83
N TYR A 359 22.46 -18.52 -26.47
CA TYR A 359 21.30 -17.76 -25.99
C TYR A 359 20.63 -16.93 -27.09
N ARG A 360 21.29 -16.70 -28.24
CA ARG A 360 20.74 -15.88 -29.34
C ARG A 360 19.40 -16.41 -29.90
N PRO A 361 19.22 -17.73 -30.15
CA PRO A 361 17.95 -18.26 -30.63
C PRO A 361 16.82 -18.16 -29.59
N TRP A 362 17.17 -18.26 -28.30
CA TRP A 362 16.23 -18.16 -27.19
C TRP A 362 15.75 -16.73 -26.94
N LEU A 363 16.52 -15.73 -27.40
CA LEU A 363 16.20 -14.31 -27.29
C LEU A 363 15.53 -13.72 -28.54
N ALA A 364 15.38 -14.50 -29.62
CA ALA A 364 14.66 -14.12 -30.84
C ALA A 364 13.16 -14.49 -30.75
N LEU A 365 12.53 -14.19 -29.61
CA LEU A 365 11.15 -14.56 -29.36
C LEU A 365 10.16 -13.73 -30.19
N PRO A 366 9.01 -14.32 -30.58
CA PRO A 366 7.90 -13.56 -31.15
C PRO A 366 7.44 -12.52 -30.14
N ARG A 367 7.25 -11.27 -30.59
CA ARG A 367 6.62 -10.24 -29.76
C ARG A 367 5.27 -10.75 -29.27
N LYS A 368 4.89 -10.42 -28.04
CA LYS A 368 3.63 -10.90 -27.47
C LYS A 368 2.57 -9.82 -27.55
N LEU A 369 1.39 -10.21 -28.02
CA LEU A 369 0.21 -9.38 -28.06
C LEU A 369 -0.93 -10.09 -27.31
N MET A 370 -1.28 -9.60 -26.13
CA MET A 370 -2.44 -10.12 -25.39
C MET A 370 -3.69 -9.35 -25.76
N LEU A 371 -4.74 -10.11 -26.00
CA LEU A 371 -6.01 -9.61 -26.46
C LEU A 371 -7.13 -10.03 -25.48
N ARG A 372 -8.05 -9.10 -25.25
CA ARG A 372 -9.30 -9.29 -24.50
C ARG A 372 -10.52 -9.06 -25.39
N GLU A 373 -11.71 -9.27 -24.84
CA GLU A 373 -12.99 -9.03 -25.55
C GLU A 373 -13.01 -9.76 -26.91
N ILE A 374 -12.57 -11.02 -26.86
CA ILE A 374 -12.33 -11.81 -28.07
C ILE A 374 -13.66 -12.30 -28.63
N SER A 375 -13.87 -12.04 -29.92
CA SER A 375 -14.89 -12.74 -30.70
C SER A 375 -14.20 -13.69 -31.67
N GLY A 376 -14.66 -14.94 -31.73
CA GLY A 376 -14.05 -15.98 -32.55
C GLY A 376 -12.72 -16.49 -31.98
N SER A 377 -11.84 -16.99 -32.85
CA SER A 377 -10.52 -17.49 -32.47
C SER A 377 -9.51 -17.21 -33.58
N PHE A 378 -8.39 -16.61 -33.20
CA PHE A 378 -7.28 -16.32 -34.10
C PHE A 378 -6.57 -17.60 -34.53
N GLN A 379 -6.00 -17.58 -35.72
CA GLN A 379 -5.31 -18.72 -36.34
C GLN A 379 -3.83 -18.44 -36.55
N VAL A 380 -2.99 -19.45 -36.30
CA VAL A 380 -1.56 -19.36 -36.65
C VAL A 380 -1.41 -19.20 -38.17
N GLY A 381 -0.49 -18.33 -38.59
CA GLY A 381 -0.21 -18.02 -39.99
C GLY A 381 -1.17 -17.03 -40.65
N GLU A 382 -2.15 -16.47 -39.93
CA GLU A 382 -2.91 -15.32 -40.43
C GLU A 382 -2.28 -13.99 -40.00
N THR A 383 -2.69 -12.90 -40.64
CA THR A 383 -2.25 -11.55 -40.28
C THR A 383 -3.24 -10.95 -39.29
N VAL A 384 -2.72 -10.43 -38.17
CA VAL A 384 -3.47 -9.56 -37.25
C VAL A 384 -3.20 -8.10 -37.61
N SER A 385 -4.25 -7.29 -37.75
CA SER A 385 -4.15 -5.86 -38.05
C SER A 385 -4.85 -5.00 -37.01
N GLY A 386 -4.19 -3.93 -36.58
CA GLY A 386 -4.69 -2.93 -35.62
C GLY A 386 -5.41 -1.79 -36.31
N ARG A 387 -6.56 -1.41 -35.76
CA ARG A 387 -7.43 -0.36 -36.34
C ARG A 387 -6.79 1.03 -36.29
N ASP A 388 -6.18 1.38 -35.16
CA ASP A 388 -5.75 2.76 -34.87
C ASP A 388 -4.27 2.95 -35.19
N SER A 389 -3.44 1.96 -34.82
CA SER A 389 -2.01 1.95 -35.11
C SER A 389 -1.69 1.68 -36.58
N ARG A 390 -2.64 1.05 -37.30
CA ARG A 390 -2.42 0.43 -38.62
C ARG A 390 -1.30 -0.62 -38.60
N ALA A 391 -0.88 -1.08 -37.41
CA ALA A 391 0.10 -2.13 -37.28
C ALA A 391 -0.45 -3.43 -37.87
N ALA A 392 0.40 -4.20 -38.55
CA ALA A 392 0.05 -5.52 -39.07
C ALA A 392 1.20 -6.48 -38.80
N SER A 393 0.87 -7.72 -38.45
CA SER A 393 1.89 -8.76 -38.22
C SER A 393 1.33 -10.16 -38.41
N LEU A 394 2.20 -11.09 -38.82
CA LEU A 394 1.86 -12.50 -38.91
C LEU A 394 1.81 -13.13 -37.52
N ILE A 395 0.74 -13.90 -37.26
CA ILE A 395 0.58 -14.66 -36.02
C ILE A 395 1.43 -15.93 -36.10
N ARG A 396 2.38 -16.07 -35.17
CA ARG A 396 3.27 -17.22 -35.00
C ARG A 396 2.78 -18.24 -33.98
N SER A 397 2.03 -17.80 -32.98
CA SER A 397 1.42 -18.69 -31.98
C SER A 397 0.14 -18.08 -31.42
N VAL A 398 -0.77 -18.94 -30.97
CA VAL A 398 -2.01 -18.55 -30.28
C VAL A 398 -2.12 -19.41 -29.02
N ALA A 399 -2.29 -18.77 -27.88
CA ALA A 399 -2.53 -19.45 -26.61
C ALA A 399 -3.64 -18.73 -25.82
N ARG A 400 -4.47 -19.49 -25.11
CA ARG A 400 -5.37 -18.90 -24.10
C ARG A 400 -4.67 -18.87 -22.75
N VAL A 401 -4.78 -17.75 -22.05
CA VAL A 401 -4.26 -17.57 -20.70
C VAL A 401 -5.42 -17.21 -19.80
N SER A 402 -5.62 -17.93 -18.69
CA SER A 402 -6.69 -17.65 -17.74
C SER A 402 -6.20 -17.70 -16.30
N ALA A 403 -6.93 -17.02 -15.42
CA ALA A 403 -6.64 -17.04 -14.00
C ALA A 403 -7.03 -18.38 -13.36
N GLY A 404 -6.08 -19.04 -12.71
CA GLY A 404 -6.30 -20.31 -12.02
C GLY A 404 -5.53 -20.41 -10.70
N ASN A 405 -6.07 -21.14 -9.72
CA ASN A 405 -5.45 -21.35 -8.40
C ASN A 405 -5.04 -20.04 -7.68
N CYS A 406 -5.80 -18.97 -7.89
CA CYS A 406 -5.55 -17.69 -7.24
C CYS A 406 -6.14 -17.67 -5.83
N VAL A 407 -5.44 -17.05 -4.89
CA VAL A 407 -5.92 -16.79 -3.52
C VAL A 407 -6.11 -15.29 -3.37
N VAL A 408 -7.37 -14.85 -3.29
CA VAL A 408 -7.74 -13.43 -3.16
C VAL A 408 -8.54 -13.24 -1.88
N ALA A 409 -7.87 -12.84 -0.79
CA ALA A 409 -8.48 -12.77 0.53
C ALA A 409 -7.96 -11.58 1.36
N ASP A 410 -8.78 -11.13 2.31
CA ASP A 410 -8.46 -10.08 3.27
C ASP A 410 -8.08 -8.72 2.63
N ASN A 411 -8.57 -8.45 1.42
CA ASN A 411 -8.33 -7.18 0.73
C ASN A 411 -9.43 -6.16 1.05
N TRP A 412 -9.06 -4.89 1.16
CA TRP A 412 -10.02 -3.79 1.26
C TRP A 412 -10.28 -3.20 -0.12
N VAL A 413 -11.54 -3.26 -0.57
CA VAL A 413 -11.96 -2.78 -1.89
C VAL A 413 -12.88 -1.57 -1.80
N ALA A 414 -12.64 -0.56 -2.63
CA ALA A 414 -13.38 0.70 -2.65
C ALA A 414 -13.58 1.25 -4.08
N ARG A 415 -14.60 2.10 -4.26
CA ARG A 415 -14.76 2.98 -5.43
C ARG A 415 -14.52 4.41 -4.99
N GLU A 416 -13.85 5.17 -5.84
CA GLU A 416 -13.81 6.63 -5.75
C GLU A 416 -15.17 7.15 -6.28
N ASP A 417 -15.81 8.06 -5.54
CA ASP A 417 -17.12 8.72 -5.81
C ASP A 417 -18.39 7.98 -5.36
N GLY A 418 -19.32 8.74 -4.75
CA GLY A 418 -20.61 8.35 -4.16
C GLY A 418 -21.60 7.64 -5.09
N ARG A 419 -21.19 6.49 -5.63
CA ARG A 419 -21.94 5.58 -6.49
C ARG A 419 -22.01 4.21 -5.82
N ALA A 420 -22.95 3.38 -6.30
CA ALA A 420 -23.14 2.02 -5.83
C ALA A 420 -21.80 1.25 -5.69
N PRO A 421 -21.65 0.41 -4.65
CA PRO A 421 -20.43 -0.33 -4.36
C PRO A 421 -19.88 -1.03 -5.60
N VAL A 422 -18.55 -1.10 -5.71
CA VAL A 422 -17.89 -1.78 -6.83
C VAL A 422 -18.43 -3.19 -6.96
N ASP A 423 -18.75 -3.56 -8.19
CA ASP A 423 -18.86 -4.96 -8.55
C ASP A 423 -17.59 -5.71 -8.13
N ARG A 424 -17.82 -6.95 -7.70
CA ARG A 424 -16.94 -7.84 -6.93
C ARG A 424 -15.64 -8.16 -7.68
N VAL A 425 -14.79 -8.99 -7.08
CA VAL A 425 -13.82 -9.76 -7.86
C VAL A 425 -14.56 -10.40 -9.04
N LYS A 426 -14.23 -10.02 -10.27
CA LYS A 426 -14.81 -10.64 -11.46
C LYS A 426 -14.01 -11.87 -11.81
N LEU A 427 -14.72 -12.95 -12.10
CA LEU A 427 -14.17 -14.19 -12.62
C LEU A 427 -14.74 -14.41 -14.02
N ASP A 428 -13.90 -14.35 -15.05
CA ASP A 428 -14.31 -14.71 -16.41
C ASP A 428 -14.63 -16.21 -16.52
N PRO A 429 -15.53 -16.63 -17.44
CA PRO A 429 -15.99 -18.02 -17.57
C PRO A 429 -14.90 -19.11 -17.77
N GLY A 430 -13.66 -18.72 -18.11
CA GLY A 430 -12.53 -19.66 -18.28
C GLY A 430 -11.55 -19.70 -17.10
N CYS A 431 -11.84 -18.99 -16.01
CA CYS A 431 -11.00 -18.95 -14.82
C CYS A 431 -11.55 -19.93 -13.78
N THR A 432 -10.71 -20.81 -13.22
CA THR A 432 -11.13 -21.95 -12.38
C THR A 432 -10.27 -22.12 -11.12
N ALA A 433 -10.76 -22.90 -10.15
CA ALA A 433 -10.01 -23.27 -8.93
C ALA A 433 -9.47 -22.08 -8.10
N ASN A 434 -10.12 -20.91 -8.16
CA ASN A 434 -9.70 -19.73 -7.42
C ASN A 434 -10.39 -19.68 -6.04
N HIS A 435 -9.62 -19.40 -4.98
CA HIS A 435 -10.14 -19.16 -3.64
C HIS A 435 -10.30 -17.65 -3.40
N ILE A 436 -11.54 -17.18 -3.37
CA ILE A 436 -11.87 -15.78 -3.08
C ILE A 436 -12.47 -15.71 -1.67
N GLY A 437 -11.68 -15.20 -0.73
CA GLY A 437 -11.99 -15.12 0.70
C GLY A 437 -12.58 -13.78 1.13
N ARG A 438 -12.41 -13.42 2.42
CA ARG A 438 -12.98 -12.21 3.06
C ARG A 438 -12.44 -10.92 2.42
N ASN A 439 -13.10 -10.39 1.39
CA ASN A 439 -12.79 -9.05 0.90
C ASN A 439 -13.70 -8.02 1.60
N HIS A 440 -13.08 -7.02 2.22
CA HIS A 440 -13.73 -6.00 3.01
C HIS A 440 -14.18 -4.84 2.12
N TYR A 441 -15.46 -4.48 2.21
CA TYR A 441 -16.01 -3.36 1.46
C TYR A 441 -15.99 -2.11 2.33
N MET A 442 -15.32 -1.06 1.86
CA MET A 442 -15.38 0.25 2.51
C MET A 442 -16.56 1.04 1.93
N SER A 443 -17.42 1.58 2.78
CA SER A 443 -18.36 2.63 2.38
C SER A 443 -18.43 3.71 3.45
N ALA A 444 -18.52 4.96 3.01
CA ALA A 444 -18.91 6.06 3.86
C ALA A 444 -20.40 6.32 3.60
N ASN A 445 -21.27 5.87 4.52
CA ASN A 445 -22.69 6.19 4.43
C ASN A 445 -22.86 7.71 4.55
N GLY A 446 -23.48 8.34 3.55
CA GLY A 446 -23.88 9.76 3.61
C GLY A 446 -22.90 10.78 3.02
N LEU A 447 -21.78 10.38 2.42
CA LEU A 447 -20.88 11.31 1.71
C LEU A 447 -21.17 11.33 0.21
N VAL A 448 -22.26 12.01 -0.15
CA VAL A 448 -22.46 12.53 -1.51
C VAL A 448 -21.66 13.84 -1.60
N GLY A 449 -20.71 13.93 -2.55
CA GLY A 449 -20.00 15.18 -2.84
C GLY A 449 -18.71 15.45 -2.07
N VAL A 450 -17.96 14.42 -1.67
CA VAL A 450 -16.54 14.61 -1.30
C VAL A 450 -15.73 14.48 -2.58
N ASP A 451 -15.26 15.63 -3.10
CA ASP A 451 -14.20 15.62 -4.11
C ASP A 451 -12.94 15.06 -3.46
N PHE A 452 -12.54 13.87 -3.89
CA PHE A 452 -11.20 13.38 -3.67
C PHE A 452 -10.28 14.21 -4.58
N THR A 453 -9.59 15.19 -4.03
CA THR A 453 -8.70 16.05 -4.81
C THR A 453 -7.41 15.30 -5.12
N ASP A 454 -7.02 15.31 -6.40
CA ASP A 454 -5.85 14.66 -7.02
C ASP A 454 -4.46 15.15 -6.52
N ASP A 455 -4.37 15.83 -5.38
CA ASP A 455 -3.13 16.50 -4.94
C ASP A 455 -2.71 16.12 -3.51
N PRO A 456 -1.83 15.11 -3.33
CA PRO A 456 -1.14 14.88 -2.07
C PRO A 456 0.05 15.85 -1.86
N GLY A 457 0.20 16.90 -2.67
CA GLY A 457 1.38 17.75 -2.75
C GLY A 457 1.22 19.17 -2.22
N SER A 458 0.85 19.35 -0.95
CA SER A 458 1.46 20.37 -0.07
C SER A 458 0.82 20.39 1.31
N VAL A 459 1.30 19.52 2.19
CA VAL A 459 1.54 19.94 3.57
C VAL A 459 3.01 19.69 3.83
N VAL A 460 3.78 20.77 3.79
CA VAL A 460 5.15 20.84 4.27
C VAL A 460 5.14 20.31 5.72
N SER A 461 6.01 19.35 5.99
CA SER A 461 6.18 18.57 7.23
C SER A 461 5.10 17.51 7.53
N ASP A 462 5.45 16.29 7.12
CA ASP A 462 5.22 14.99 7.78
C ASP A 462 3.79 14.43 7.93
N ARG A 463 3.49 13.53 6.97
CA ARG A 463 2.63 12.32 7.04
C ARG A 463 1.10 12.52 6.97
N SER A 464 0.51 12.12 5.83
CA SER A 464 -0.95 12.01 5.63
C SER A 464 -1.57 10.67 6.07
N VAL A 465 -0.84 9.85 6.82
CA VAL A 465 -1.37 8.65 7.48
C VAL A 465 -0.91 8.69 8.93
N THR A 466 -1.79 9.12 9.84
CA THR A 466 -1.54 8.96 11.28
C THR A 466 -2.25 7.72 11.79
N THR A 467 -1.56 6.92 12.60
CA THR A 467 -2.16 5.85 13.39
C THR A 467 -2.70 6.46 14.69
N GLY A 468 -3.99 6.29 14.97
CA GLY A 468 -4.58 6.72 16.24
C GLY A 468 -6.07 6.50 16.27
N SER A 469 -6.63 6.13 17.42
CA SER A 469 -8.07 5.93 17.55
C SER A 469 -8.80 7.27 17.62
N GLY A 470 -9.83 7.45 16.79
CA GLY A 470 -10.67 8.65 16.81
C GLY A 470 -10.23 9.75 15.82
N PRO A 471 -11.07 10.78 15.63
CA PRO A 471 -10.70 11.95 14.83
C PRO A 471 -9.53 12.70 15.48
N PRO A 472 -8.64 13.36 14.70
CA PRO A 472 -7.63 14.25 15.27
C PRO A 472 -8.24 15.31 16.18
N THR A 473 -7.58 15.57 17.31
CA THR A 473 -7.96 16.63 18.27
C THR A 473 -7.16 17.92 18.07
N GLY A 474 -6.19 17.93 17.14
CA GLY A 474 -5.40 19.10 16.75
C GLY A 474 -4.61 18.87 15.44
N GLY A 475 -3.99 19.93 14.91
CA GLY A 475 -3.24 19.95 13.65
C GLY A 475 -4.07 20.44 12.47
N ARG A 476 -3.47 21.02 11.43
CA ARG A 476 -4.21 21.51 10.25
C ARG A 476 -4.40 20.38 9.24
N TRP A 477 -5.65 20.07 8.89
CA TRP A 477 -5.98 18.94 8.02
C TRP A 477 -6.75 19.38 6.77
N PRO A 478 -6.38 18.91 5.57
CA PRO A 478 -7.13 19.18 4.35
C PRO A 478 -8.43 18.36 4.29
N ARG A 479 -9.43 18.86 3.56
CA ARG A 479 -10.62 18.08 3.19
C ARG A 479 -10.16 16.86 2.39
N GLY A 480 -10.71 15.69 2.69
CA GLY A 480 -10.29 14.40 2.13
C GLY A 480 -9.21 13.66 2.94
N ALA A 481 -8.58 14.30 3.94
CA ALA A 481 -7.62 13.62 4.81
C ALA A 481 -8.27 12.41 5.50
N PHE A 482 -7.55 11.29 5.59
CA PHE A 482 -8.05 10.05 6.18
C PHE A 482 -7.16 9.60 7.33
N ARG A 483 -7.77 9.13 8.43
CA ARG A 483 -7.08 8.63 9.62
C ARG A 483 -7.58 7.26 10.01
N PHE A 484 -6.69 6.27 10.07
CA PHE A 484 -7.06 4.93 10.53
C PHE A 484 -7.12 4.86 12.05
N ASN A 485 -8.16 4.20 12.56
CA ASN A 485 -8.17 3.79 13.95
C ASN A 485 -7.05 2.76 14.18
N SER A 486 -6.21 3.00 15.19
CA SER A 486 -5.18 2.04 15.59
C SER A 486 -5.75 0.69 16.02
N ARG A 487 -7.03 0.67 16.44
CA ARG A 487 -7.83 -0.53 16.66
C ARG A 487 -9.23 -0.28 16.12
N PRO A 488 -9.65 -0.92 15.01
CA PRO A 488 -11.01 -0.82 14.50
C PRO A 488 -12.02 -1.18 15.59
N SER A 489 -13.01 -0.33 15.79
CA SER A 489 -14.01 -0.48 16.86
C SER A 489 -15.41 -0.40 16.29
N PHE A 490 -16.35 -1.12 16.88
CA PHE A 490 -17.76 -0.90 16.61
C PHE A 490 -18.19 0.40 17.27
N LEU A 491 -19.05 1.16 16.61
CA LEU A 491 -19.73 2.28 17.28
C LEU A 491 -20.67 1.69 18.33
N GLU A 492 -20.50 2.10 19.58
CA GLU A 492 -21.37 1.74 20.69
C GLU A 492 -22.33 2.90 20.95
N THR A 493 -23.63 2.67 20.72
CA THR A 493 -24.68 3.59 21.15
C THR A 493 -25.04 3.24 22.59
N ILE A 494 -24.83 4.18 23.50
CA ILE A 494 -25.21 4.02 24.90
C ILE A 494 -26.62 4.55 25.07
N ILE A 495 -27.58 3.67 25.32
CA ILE A 495 -28.95 4.02 25.71
C ILE A 495 -28.94 4.30 27.21
N LEU A 496 -29.29 5.52 27.57
CA LEU A 496 -29.37 5.97 28.95
C LEU A 496 -30.82 5.92 29.43
N GLY A 497 -31.01 5.40 30.64
CA GLY A 497 -32.31 5.37 31.31
C GLY A 497 -32.71 6.71 31.90
N LYS A 498 -33.77 6.70 32.72
CA LYS A 498 -34.25 7.91 33.40
C LYS A 498 -33.23 8.45 34.38
N ASP A 499 -33.26 9.77 34.58
CA ASP A 499 -32.42 10.43 35.58
C ASP A 499 -32.78 9.93 36.98
N VAL A 500 -31.75 9.63 37.76
CA VAL A 500 -31.88 9.14 39.15
C VAL A 500 -31.52 10.20 40.18
N ILE A 501 -31.08 11.39 39.74
CA ILE A 501 -30.84 12.52 40.64
C ILE A 501 -32.16 13.20 40.98
N ARG A 502 -32.40 13.38 42.28
CA ARG A 502 -33.49 14.20 42.79
C ARG A 502 -33.03 15.65 42.90
N ASN A 503 -33.86 16.59 42.45
CA ASN A 503 -33.54 18.02 42.45
C ASN A 503 -32.16 18.28 41.81
N GLY A 504 -31.95 17.75 40.61
CA GLY A 504 -30.71 17.90 39.85
C GLY A 504 -30.55 19.30 39.23
N ASP A 505 -31.67 19.93 38.91
CA ASP A 505 -31.84 21.33 38.52
C ASP A 505 -31.67 22.32 39.69
N LEU A 506 -31.66 21.83 40.93
CA LEU A 506 -31.33 22.58 42.15
C LEU A 506 -32.23 23.79 42.46
N GLU A 507 -33.47 23.74 41.98
CA GLU A 507 -34.48 24.78 42.22
C GLU A 507 -35.17 24.63 43.59
N GLN A 508 -35.05 23.48 44.25
CA GLN A 508 -35.63 23.19 45.57
C GLN A 508 -34.56 23.16 46.66
N ASP A 509 -34.95 23.36 47.93
CA ASP A 509 -34.03 23.38 49.09
C ASP A 509 -33.71 21.97 49.65
N GLU A 510 -34.10 20.91 48.94
CA GLU A 510 -33.97 19.53 49.38
C GLU A 510 -33.16 18.64 48.42
N GLY A 511 -32.91 17.39 48.79
CA GLY A 511 -32.23 16.40 47.92
C GLY A 511 -30.70 16.32 48.03
N TRP A 512 -30.00 17.45 48.22
CA TRP A 512 -28.54 17.46 48.36
C TRP A 512 -28.09 17.61 49.82
N LYS A 513 -27.11 16.79 50.24
CA LYS A 513 -26.62 16.74 51.63
C LYS A 513 -25.17 17.23 51.70
N ARG A 514 -24.80 17.79 52.86
CA ARG A 514 -23.41 18.16 53.16
C ARG A 514 -22.50 16.93 53.06
N TYR A 515 -21.32 17.13 52.48
CA TYR A 515 -20.22 16.17 52.48
C TYR A 515 -19.02 16.80 53.19
N GLY A 516 -18.50 16.12 54.22
CA GLY A 516 -17.57 16.73 55.17
C GLY A 516 -18.24 17.86 55.95
N THR A 517 -17.48 18.92 56.24
CA THR A 517 -17.92 20.06 57.07
C THR A 517 -17.88 21.39 56.29
N PRO A 518 -18.71 21.56 55.24
CA PRO A 518 -18.78 22.85 54.53
C PRO A 518 -19.37 23.91 55.47
N ARG A 519 -18.83 25.13 55.42
CA ARG A 519 -19.35 26.27 56.19
C ARG A 519 -20.68 26.75 55.61
N ALA A 520 -20.80 26.83 54.29
CA ALA A 520 -22.06 27.15 53.61
C ALA A 520 -22.52 25.99 52.71
N HIS A 521 -23.83 25.75 52.75
CA HIS A 521 -24.57 24.82 51.88
C HIS A 521 -26.00 25.37 51.78
N GLN A 522 -26.28 26.12 50.72
CA GLN A 522 -27.56 26.80 50.56
C GLN A 522 -27.89 27.02 49.09
N ARG A 523 -29.17 27.02 48.76
CA ARG A 523 -29.64 27.49 47.46
C ARG A 523 -29.29 28.98 47.30
N SER A 524 -28.89 29.38 46.10
CA SER A 524 -28.45 30.74 45.80
C SER A 524 -28.96 31.19 44.45
N ARG A 525 -29.30 32.50 44.37
CA ARG A 525 -29.60 33.21 43.11
C ARG A 525 -28.39 33.96 42.55
N GLU A 526 -27.25 33.90 43.23
CA GLU A 526 -26.04 34.62 42.80
C GLU A 526 -25.51 34.09 41.46
N GLN A 527 -25.72 32.81 41.18
CA GLN A 527 -25.39 32.12 39.94
C GLN A 527 -26.42 31.03 39.70
N ALA A 528 -26.71 30.76 38.42
CA ALA A 528 -27.49 29.62 37.93
C ALA A 528 -27.00 29.28 36.51
N HIS A 529 -26.93 28.00 36.18
CA HIS A 529 -26.69 27.53 34.81
C HIS A 529 -28.03 27.31 34.10
N GLY A 530 -28.92 26.54 34.72
CA GLY A 530 -30.32 26.36 34.34
C GLY A 530 -31.23 27.05 35.35
N GLY A 531 -32.45 27.39 34.96
CA GLY A 531 -33.43 27.93 35.89
C GLY A 531 -33.03 29.26 36.56
N SER A 532 -33.29 29.38 37.86
CA SER A 532 -33.12 30.59 38.69
C SER A 532 -32.19 30.40 39.90
N HIS A 533 -31.82 29.16 40.24
CA HIS A 533 -31.01 28.88 41.41
C HIS A 533 -29.92 27.85 41.14
N ALA A 534 -28.84 27.92 41.90
CA ALA A 534 -27.85 26.85 42.01
C ALA A 534 -27.52 26.55 43.48
N LEU A 535 -26.86 25.43 43.74
CA LEU A 535 -26.40 25.08 45.08
C LEU A 535 -25.03 25.73 45.37
N LYS A 536 -25.01 26.75 46.23
CA LYS A 536 -23.80 27.41 46.69
C LYS A 536 -23.18 26.65 47.86
N VAL A 537 -21.88 26.39 47.73
CA VAL A 537 -21.08 25.70 48.74
C VAL A 537 -19.84 26.51 49.05
N THR A 538 -19.50 26.62 50.34
CA THR A 538 -18.26 27.25 50.79
C THR A 538 -17.56 26.36 51.80
N GLY A 539 -16.31 26.02 51.53
CA GLY A 539 -15.56 25.09 52.37
C GLY A 539 -14.08 25.02 52.00
N SER A 540 -13.38 24.07 52.61
CA SER A 540 -11.98 23.75 52.33
C SER A 540 -11.72 22.26 52.64
N GLY A 541 -10.55 21.73 52.28
CA GLY A 541 -10.08 20.42 52.75
C GLY A 541 -10.95 19.23 52.33
N GLY A 542 -11.71 19.34 51.24
CA GLY A 542 -12.61 18.27 50.79
C GLY A 542 -14.07 18.43 51.23
N ALA A 543 -14.42 19.51 51.91
CA ALA A 543 -15.82 19.86 52.16
C ALA A 543 -16.58 20.06 50.84
N GLY A 544 -17.86 19.68 50.81
CA GLY A 544 -18.64 19.65 49.58
C GLY A 544 -20.10 19.26 49.78
N VAL A 545 -20.68 18.71 48.72
CA VAL A 545 -22.07 18.24 48.65
C VAL A 545 -22.14 16.87 48.03
N ARG A 546 -23.14 16.08 48.44
CA ARG A 546 -23.41 14.76 47.86
C ARG A 546 -24.89 14.42 47.79
N GLN A 547 -25.20 13.47 46.91
CA GLN A 547 -26.48 12.77 46.87
C GLN A 547 -26.25 11.27 46.71
N TYR A 548 -26.95 10.47 47.52
CA TYR A 548 -26.94 9.00 47.39
C TYR A 548 -27.81 8.59 46.20
N LEU A 549 -27.40 7.53 45.53
CA LEU A 549 -28.19 6.91 44.48
C LEU A 549 -28.96 5.74 45.09
N SER A 550 -30.29 5.80 45.03
CA SER A 550 -31.16 4.69 45.45
C SER A 550 -31.35 3.70 44.29
N ASP A 551 -31.80 2.49 44.62
CA ASP A 551 -32.25 1.49 43.63
C ASP A 551 -31.18 1.06 42.61
N THR A 552 -29.91 1.08 43.03
CA THR A 552 -28.78 0.65 42.22
C THR A 552 -28.47 -0.83 42.42
N SER A 553 -28.05 -1.53 41.36
CA SER A 553 -27.55 -2.91 41.44
C SER A 553 -26.03 -2.99 41.22
N ALA A 554 -25.36 -3.96 41.85
CA ALA A 554 -23.93 -4.20 41.63
C ALA A 554 -23.64 -4.45 40.13
N GLY A 555 -22.60 -3.81 39.60
CA GLY A 555 -22.23 -3.85 38.19
C GLY A 555 -23.00 -2.89 37.28
N GLN A 556 -24.07 -2.24 37.76
CA GLN A 556 -24.82 -1.26 36.98
C GLN A 556 -23.95 -0.04 36.64
N ARG A 557 -23.91 0.35 35.35
CA ARG A 557 -23.13 1.48 34.86
C ARG A 557 -23.97 2.75 34.80
N PHE A 558 -23.35 3.89 35.06
CA PHE A 558 -23.99 5.21 35.03
C PHE A 558 -23.17 6.22 34.23
N ARG A 559 -23.88 7.18 33.61
CA ARG A 559 -23.30 8.43 33.12
C ARG A 559 -23.79 9.59 33.96
N LEU A 560 -22.83 10.31 34.54
CA LEU A 560 -23.02 11.51 35.32
C LEU A 560 -22.63 12.74 34.48
N ASN A 561 -23.47 13.76 34.51
CA ASN A 561 -23.21 15.08 33.98
C ASN A 561 -23.60 16.14 35.01
N GLY A 562 -22.99 17.31 34.96
CA GLY A 562 -23.38 18.47 35.75
C GLY A 562 -22.59 19.70 35.35
N TRP A 563 -22.83 20.80 36.04
CA TRP A 563 -22.16 22.07 35.78
C TRP A 563 -21.58 22.65 37.07
N LEU A 564 -20.36 23.18 36.97
CA LEU A 564 -19.66 23.81 38.07
C LEU A 564 -19.25 25.23 37.69
N PHE A 565 -19.44 26.16 38.62
CA PHE A 565 -18.93 27.53 38.55
C PHE A 565 -18.12 27.84 39.81
N VAL A 566 -16.86 28.23 39.66
CA VAL A 566 -15.90 28.30 40.78
C VAL A 566 -15.27 29.70 40.85
N PRO A 567 -15.94 30.68 41.48
CA PRO A 567 -15.40 32.05 41.59
C PRO A 567 -14.13 32.12 42.44
N LYS A 568 -13.91 31.17 43.35
CA LYS A 568 -12.74 31.12 44.23
C LYS A 568 -12.35 29.69 44.54
N GLY A 569 -11.07 29.36 44.38
CA GLY A 569 -10.50 28.06 44.75
C GLY A 569 -10.67 27.00 43.66
N THR A 570 -10.70 25.74 44.05
CA THR A 570 -10.71 24.61 43.11
C THR A 570 -11.69 23.54 43.55
N VAL A 571 -12.44 22.99 42.60
CA VAL A 571 -13.45 21.97 42.85
C VAL A 571 -13.25 20.79 41.93
N ARG A 572 -13.60 19.61 42.42
CA ARG A 572 -13.71 18.40 41.60
C ARG A 572 -15.03 17.69 41.83
N LEU A 573 -15.56 17.11 40.78
CA LEU A 573 -16.64 16.14 40.87
C LEU A 573 -16.08 14.81 41.38
N PHE A 574 -16.87 14.05 42.13
CA PHE A 574 -16.50 12.73 42.61
C PHE A 574 -17.69 11.78 42.62
N VAL A 575 -17.38 10.49 42.61
CA VAL A 575 -18.33 9.40 42.83
C VAL A 575 -17.72 8.42 43.80
N PHE A 576 -18.46 8.05 44.82
CA PHE A 576 -18.22 6.84 45.58
C PHE A 576 -19.04 5.71 44.97
N ASP A 577 -18.36 4.69 44.44
CA ASP A 577 -19.00 3.60 43.69
C ASP A 577 -19.65 2.53 44.57
N GLY A 578 -19.57 2.68 45.89
CA GLY A 578 -20.00 1.68 46.88
C GLY A 578 -18.83 1.05 47.64
N LYS A 579 -17.62 1.15 47.09
CA LYS A 579 -16.38 0.63 47.69
C LYS A 579 -15.26 1.66 47.78
N LYS A 580 -15.09 2.51 46.76
CA LYS A 580 -14.01 3.51 46.68
C LYS A 580 -14.51 4.83 46.12
N LEU A 581 -13.80 5.89 46.50
CA LEU A 581 -14.04 7.24 45.98
C LEU A 581 -13.20 7.46 44.71
N GLN A 582 -13.86 7.92 43.66
CA GLN A 582 -13.31 8.22 42.34
C GLN A 582 -13.48 9.71 42.06
N TYR A 583 -12.47 10.32 41.46
CA TYR A 583 -12.44 11.76 41.19
C TYR A 583 -12.53 12.02 39.69
N GLY A 584 -13.40 12.95 39.30
CA GLY A 584 -13.62 13.40 37.92
C GLY A 584 -12.86 14.69 37.61
N THR A 585 -13.37 15.47 36.65
CA THR A 585 -12.72 16.72 36.24
C THR A 585 -12.56 17.66 37.44
N THR A 586 -11.42 18.33 37.47
CA THR A 586 -11.09 19.38 38.42
C THR A 586 -11.17 20.70 37.68
N THR A 587 -11.86 21.69 38.23
CA THR A 587 -12.06 23.00 37.59
C THR A 587 -11.83 24.15 38.57
N THR A 588 -11.49 25.30 38.00
CA THR A 588 -11.23 26.58 38.66
C THR A 588 -11.68 27.70 37.72
N GLY A 589 -12.10 28.83 38.27
CA GLY A 589 -12.44 30.02 37.51
C GLY A 589 -13.94 30.29 37.38
N PRO A 590 -14.33 31.56 37.14
CA PRO A 590 -15.71 32.02 37.16
C PRO A 590 -16.41 31.78 35.81
N THR A 591 -16.35 30.56 35.28
CA THR A 591 -17.10 30.15 34.10
C THR A 591 -17.77 28.80 34.34
N TRP A 592 -19.00 28.66 33.82
CA TRP A 592 -19.72 27.40 33.90
C TRP A 592 -18.99 26.35 33.06
N THR A 593 -18.49 25.33 33.75
CA THR A 593 -17.74 24.24 33.13
C THR A 593 -18.59 22.98 33.15
N ARG A 594 -18.82 22.39 31.97
CA ARG A 594 -19.52 21.11 31.88
C ARG A 594 -18.64 20.00 32.40
N MET A 595 -19.24 19.17 33.24
CA MET A 595 -18.61 18.08 33.93
C MET A 595 -19.23 16.77 33.50
N THR A 596 -18.41 15.74 33.25
CA THR A 596 -18.92 14.40 32.94
C THR A 596 -18.10 13.32 33.64
N MET A 597 -18.75 12.24 34.06
CA MET A 597 -18.07 11.04 34.56
C MET A 597 -18.87 9.79 34.22
N SER A 598 -18.18 8.64 34.10
CA SER A 598 -18.82 7.32 33.96
C SER A 598 -18.27 6.40 35.04
N PHE A 599 -19.14 5.63 35.68
CA PHE A 599 -18.76 4.70 36.74
C PHE A 599 -19.66 3.46 36.74
N SER A 600 -19.21 2.41 37.42
CA SER A 600 -19.99 1.20 37.70
C SER A 600 -20.18 1.09 39.20
N VAL A 601 -21.37 0.68 39.64
CA VAL A 601 -21.63 0.41 41.06
C VAL A 601 -20.87 -0.85 41.48
N ALA A 602 -20.09 -0.75 42.54
CA ALA A 602 -19.37 -1.85 43.16
C ALA A 602 -20.27 -2.56 44.17
N GLU A 603 -19.98 -3.84 44.41
CA GLU A 603 -20.58 -4.56 45.53
C GLU A 603 -20.04 -3.97 46.86
N GLY A 604 -20.95 -3.41 47.66
CA GLY A 604 -20.58 -2.68 48.87
C GLY A 604 -21.71 -1.80 49.39
N SER A 605 -21.33 -0.65 49.94
CA SER A 605 -22.28 0.33 50.50
C SER A 605 -22.98 1.14 49.40
N THR A 606 -24.02 1.90 49.77
CA THR A 606 -24.81 2.68 48.81
C THR A 606 -23.92 3.72 48.08
N PRO A 607 -23.90 3.72 46.73
CA PRO A 607 -23.11 4.68 45.98
C PRO A 607 -23.65 6.10 46.14
N TYR A 608 -22.77 7.08 46.07
CA TYR A 608 -23.13 8.49 46.09
C TYR A 608 -22.24 9.32 45.19
N ILE A 609 -22.78 10.41 44.70
CA ILE A 609 -22.08 11.35 43.82
C ILE A 609 -21.97 12.69 44.51
N GLY A 610 -21.04 13.54 44.08
CA GLY A 610 -20.94 14.87 44.64
C GLY A 610 -19.87 15.74 44.02
N ALA A 611 -19.74 16.95 44.57
CA ALA A 611 -18.66 17.88 44.27
C ALA A 611 -17.99 18.30 45.57
N GLN A 612 -16.67 18.38 45.56
CA GLN A 612 -15.89 18.77 46.73
C GLN A 612 -14.80 19.78 46.39
N THR A 613 -14.48 20.61 47.38
CA THR A 613 -13.35 21.53 47.35
C THR A 613 -12.01 20.77 47.33
N VAL A 614 -10.98 21.39 46.75
CA VAL A 614 -9.62 20.87 46.70
C VAL A 614 -8.68 21.90 47.32
N GLY A 615 -8.00 21.52 48.40
CA GLY A 615 -7.04 22.40 49.08
C GLY A 615 -7.73 23.46 49.94
N GLY A 616 -7.39 24.73 49.69
CA GLY A 616 -7.77 25.88 50.52
C GLY A 616 -9.25 26.29 50.43
N GLU A 617 -9.56 27.46 51.00
CA GLU A 617 -10.91 28.03 50.97
C GLU A 617 -11.42 28.20 49.54
N THR A 618 -12.56 27.58 49.27
CA THR A 618 -13.19 27.51 47.96
C THR A 618 -14.67 27.84 48.07
N VAL A 619 -15.18 28.61 47.11
CA VAL A 619 -16.60 28.89 46.91
C VAL A 619 -16.96 28.35 45.53
N PHE A 620 -18.04 27.57 45.45
CA PHE A 620 -18.53 27.06 44.17
C PHE A 620 -20.04 26.93 44.12
N PHE A 621 -20.53 26.87 42.90
CA PHE A 621 -21.92 26.59 42.56
C PHE A 621 -21.96 25.31 41.73
N LEU A 622 -22.86 24.40 42.11
CA LEU A 622 -23.21 23.19 41.38
C LEU A 622 -24.60 23.40 40.78
N ASP A 623 -24.81 22.92 39.55
CA ASP A 623 -26.11 23.00 38.87
C ASP A 623 -26.30 21.94 37.78
N ASP A 624 -27.56 21.73 37.36
CA ASP A 624 -28.01 20.86 36.26
C ASP A 624 -27.37 19.46 36.27
N VAL A 625 -27.41 18.82 37.44
CA VAL A 625 -26.80 17.51 37.67
C VAL A 625 -27.74 16.39 37.25
N ILE A 626 -27.28 15.59 36.29
CA ILE A 626 -28.03 14.47 35.72
C ILE A 626 -27.19 13.20 35.85
N CYS A 627 -27.74 12.15 36.44
CA CYS A 627 -27.12 10.85 36.50
C CYS A 627 -28.07 9.80 35.95
N ARG A 628 -27.69 9.12 34.86
CA ARG A 628 -28.55 8.14 34.21
C ARG A 628 -27.89 6.77 34.14
N PRO A 629 -28.59 5.68 34.45
CA PRO A 629 -28.07 4.34 34.25
C PRO A 629 -27.90 4.07 32.76
N VAL A 630 -26.90 3.26 32.42
CA VAL A 630 -26.73 2.71 31.08
C VAL A 630 -27.62 1.48 30.98
N GLU A 631 -28.77 1.61 30.32
CA GLU A 631 -29.74 0.52 30.16
C GLU A 631 -29.28 -0.49 29.10
N LYS A 632 -28.71 0.02 28.01
CA LYS A 632 -28.25 -0.83 26.91
C LYS A 632 -27.04 -0.20 26.25
N VAL A 633 -26.09 -1.05 25.86
CA VAL A 633 -25.07 -0.66 24.89
C VAL A 633 -25.36 -1.41 23.61
N GLU A 634 -25.88 -0.70 22.63
CA GLU A 634 -26.09 -1.24 21.31
C GLU A 634 -24.81 -1.11 20.50
N ARG A 635 -24.21 -2.25 20.18
CA ARG A 635 -23.09 -2.30 19.23
C ARG A 635 -23.65 -2.19 17.83
N SER A 636 -23.24 -1.13 17.13
CA SER A 636 -23.44 -1.02 15.69
C SER A 636 -22.82 -2.26 15.02
N PRO A 637 -23.51 -2.87 14.04
CA PRO A 637 -22.91 -3.94 13.23
C PRO A 637 -21.79 -3.42 12.32
N ARG A 638 -21.60 -2.10 12.24
CA ARG A 638 -20.65 -1.44 11.34
C ARG A 638 -19.35 -1.15 12.09
N LEU A 639 -18.28 -1.82 11.67
CA LEU A 639 -16.93 -1.57 12.17
C LEU A 639 -16.43 -0.21 11.69
N VAL A 640 -15.94 0.65 12.58
CA VAL A 640 -15.30 1.92 12.21
C VAL A 640 -13.82 1.69 11.97
N LEU A 641 -13.42 1.79 10.71
CA LEU A 641 -12.04 1.60 10.26
C LEU A 641 -11.18 2.83 10.52
N GLY A 642 -11.77 4.02 10.46
CA GLY A 642 -11.07 5.28 10.53
C GLY A 642 -12.02 6.46 10.40
N TRP A 643 -11.46 7.62 10.07
CA TRP A 643 -12.15 8.89 9.96
C TRP A 643 -11.71 9.60 8.68
N VAL A 644 -12.61 10.32 8.04
CA VAL A 644 -12.31 11.17 6.89
C VAL A 644 -12.67 12.62 7.19
N CYS A 645 -11.79 13.55 6.84
CA CYS A 645 -11.97 14.98 6.99
C CYS A 645 -12.90 15.50 5.88
N THR A 646 -14.09 15.97 6.22
CA THR A 646 -15.10 16.47 5.28
C THR A 646 -15.03 17.98 5.09
N ALA A 647 -14.38 18.69 6.01
CA ALA A 647 -14.09 20.11 5.91
C ALA A 647 -12.72 20.41 6.50
N ALA A 648 -11.87 21.12 5.74
CA ALA A 648 -10.52 21.47 6.18
C ALA A 648 -10.55 22.34 7.45
N GLY A 649 -9.56 22.21 8.33
CA GLY A 649 -9.47 23.04 9.54
C GLY A 649 -8.41 22.59 10.53
N ASN A 650 -8.42 23.14 11.75
CA ASN A 650 -7.55 22.75 12.86
C ASN A 650 -8.40 22.31 14.07
N PRO A 651 -8.85 21.05 14.17
CA PRO A 651 -8.46 19.88 13.35
C PRO A 651 -9.31 19.60 12.08
N GLY A 652 -10.28 20.44 11.73
CA GLY A 652 -11.21 20.16 10.62
C GLY A 652 -12.38 19.26 11.06
N THR A 653 -13.34 19.04 10.17
CA THR A 653 -14.54 18.23 10.48
C THR A 653 -14.31 16.80 10.07
N TRP A 654 -14.40 15.84 11.00
CA TRP A 654 -14.11 14.43 10.74
C TRP A 654 -15.34 13.56 10.92
N VAL A 655 -15.56 12.63 9.97
CA VAL A 655 -16.67 11.67 10.02
C VAL A 655 -16.13 10.24 9.98
N PRO A 656 -16.76 9.28 10.69
CA PRO A 656 -16.29 7.90 10.74
C PRO A 656 -16.48 7.19 9.40
N VAL A 657 -15.52 6.36 9.03
CA VAL A 657 -15.58 5.48 7.86
C VAL A 657 -15.84 4.06 8.32
N HIS A 658 -16.87 3.46 7.71
CA HIS A 658 -17.38 2.16 8.13
C HIS A 658 -16.94 1.07 7.16
N VAL A 659 -16.69 -0.11 7.71
CA VAL A 659 -16.50 -1.34 6.96
C VAL A 659 -17.74 -2.19 7.10
N HIS A 660 -18.23 -2.64 5.95
CA HIS A 660 -19.37 -3.53 5.87
C HIS A 660 -18.89 -4.94 5.55
N ARG A 661 -19.41 -5.91 6.30
CA ARG A 661 -19.37 -7.31 5.91
C ARG A 661 -20.62 -7.56 5.06
N ARG A 662 -20.46 -8.06 3.84
CA ARG A 662 -21.56 -8.70 3.10
C ARG A 662 -21.45 -10.19 3.25
#